data_AF-A0A6L8LF74-F1
#
_entry.id   AF-A0A6L8LF74-F1
#
_cell.length_a   1.000
_cell.length_b   1.000
_cell.length_c   1.000
_cell.angle_alpha   90.00
_cell.angle_beta   90.00
_cell.angle_gamma   90.00
#
_symmetry.space_group_name_H-M   'P 1'
#
loop_
_entity.id
_entity.type
_entity.pdbx_description
1 polymer ?
#
loop_
_entity_poly.entity_id
_entity_poly.type
_entity_poly.pdbx_seq_one_letter_code
_entity_poly.pdbx_strand_id
1 'polypeptide(L)'
;MATMNSGLGGPAGYGENTFSSAVKAVGGNDDGSVEIDVTSVFGPEGIDYFGTSYDSVFLNSNGTISFGAPQTAYAPDLAGTDIPTIAVFWSDIDIAEGGEIYWDIDPDAGTVTMTWLDVAPYSGRGDNSFQLVLTSTGDGNFTSEFIYEDVSWTNGGSGTAQTGFSDGNGTVMALDGSGDGRALRDYETRDFGTEDPAGSFSQDFANGTPADPDGVVDGSTGADAIDSAYYDADGDRVGSGADSVIAGAGDDTVQSGAGNDTVSGGSGADAIDGGDGDDLIYGDNQTDPAPTAQVLDWTAQGNDGANLSGGFTQDTGDISVTVDFTDDGNNNATYEVDTATQYVGAGEDFDANSGLRLYGNGDGPTSTTTLSFAANPGSDAADEVQNVSFRLNDIDWGSNNHTDVVTINAYDADGNPVAVTITPGSGDTVSGNTITAETVGESESDLGGSALIEIAGPVGSIEIIYGNGQDGTQAIWMTDMHFDTIPVIEDGSDTLSGGAGNDAIFGQGGDDSLDGGTGSDTLDGGDDNDTLQGGAGGDSLSGGAGMDYLDYSGSDAAVDIDLGAGTASGGHATGDTLAGGLDGIIGSDWNDTLTGYDGEGADWTNVFYGGAGDDLIDGAGGGDLLYGEDGNDTIIGGAGADLIDGGAGDDVIHAGSGDSAVGGAGNDLFLIDETALGGGTISLDGGESDEPLGDTLDFGGLIDWDDVTYTSTDPSALAGSATLSDGTLVEFSNMEDVIICFTGGTMIQTARGARPVEDLRPGDLVLTRDHGMQPLRWIGSRGVTGTGNFAPIRFAPGTLGNDRALLVSPQHRMLHKSTSANLYFNDPEVLIPAKHMIDGSAIQQIEQLRVDYYHLLFDRHEIVFAEGVASESFHPGHMGLRALSQPSREELFTLFPELRSDPNGFGDTARLCLKANEARVLMAA
;
A
#
# COMPACT_ATOMS: atom_id res chain seq x y z
N MET A 1 -25.27 -32.08 33.15
CA MET A 1 -26.52 -32.82 32.96
C MET A 1 -27.61 -31.79 32.91
N ALA A 2 -27.92 -31.33 31.69
CA ALA A 2 -29.11 -30.54 31.45
C ALA A 2 -30.30 -31.41 31.90
N THR A 3 -31.02 -30.92 32.90
CA THR A 3 -32.33 -31.45 33.31
C THR A 3 -33.30 -30.41 32.77
N MET A 4 -34.44 -30.80 32.18
CA MET A 4 -35.54 -29.88 31.90
C MET A 4 -35.68 -28.97 33.12
N ASN A 5 -35.64 -27.65 32.89
CA ASN A 5 -35.41 -26.66 33.94
C ASN A 5 -36.44 -26.77 35.10
N SER A 6 -36.22 -27.62 36.10
CA SER A 6 -37.22 -27.95 37.12
C SER A 6 -37.24 -26.90 38.24
N GLY A 7 -37.89 -25.76 37.96
CA GLY A 7 -37.85 -24.56 38.80
C GLY A 7 -39.20 -23.93 39.11
N LEU A 8 -40.11 -24.65 39.78
CA LEU A 8 -41.26 -24.04 40.47
C LEU A 8 -40.78 -23.18 41.66
N GLY A 9 -40.31 -21.94 41.43
CA GLY A 9 -39.92 -21.08 42.54
C GLY A 9 -39.05 -19.85 42.26
N GLY A 10 -39.46 -18.97 41.34
CA GLY A 10 -39.15 -17.54 41.30
C GLY A 10 -40.44 -16.74 41.03
N PRO A 11 -40.46 -15.39 41.03
CA PRO A 11 -41.63 -14.66 40.51
C PRO A 11 -41.91 -15.02 39.03
N ALA A 12 -40.86 -15.38 38.30
CA ALA A 12 -40.82 -16.01 36.99
C ALA A 12 -40.34 -17.46 37.17
N GLY A 13 -41.09 -18.43 36.68
CA GLY A 13 -40.77 -19.85 36.80
C GLY A 13 -41.75 -20.66 35.97
N TYR A 14 -41.30 -21.83 35.55
CA TYR A 14 -42.01 -22.85 34.77
C TYR A 14 -43.54 -22.70 34.72
N GLY A 15 -44.07 -22.46 33.52
CA GLY A 15 -45.50 -22.57 33.23
C GLY A 15 -46.35 -21.43 33.80
N GLU A 16 -45.92 -20.17 33.62
CA GLU A 16 -46.85 -19.03 33.78
C GLU A 16 -48.06 -19.18 32.86
N ASN A 17 -47.83 -19.80 31.71
CA ASN A 17 -48.85 -20.17 30.76
C ASN A 17 -48.83 -21.69 30.53
N THR A 18 -50.01 -22.25 30.28
CA THR A 18 -50.18 -23.69 30.11
C THR A 18 -51.19 -23.95 29.00
N PHE A 19 -50.86 -24.90 28.15
CA PHE A 19 -51.76 -25.48 27.19
C PHE A 19 -52.14 -26.89 27.64
N SER A 20 -53.36 -27.04 28.19
CA SER A 20 -53.81 -28.26 28.89
C SER A 20 -54.92 -28.99 28.13
N SER A 21 -54.84 -30.33 28.18
CA SER A 21 -55.80 -31.29 27.63
C SER A 21 -57.24 -31.15 28.15
N ALA A 22 -57.44 -30.46 29.29
CA ALA A 22 -58.76 -30.26 29.88
C ALA A 22 -59.66 -29.26 29.13
N VAL A 23 -59.09 -28.44 28.24
CA VAL A 23 -59.80 -27.39 27.50
C VAL A 23 -59.36 -27.40 26.04
N LYS A 24 -59.85 -28.33 25.20
CA LYS A 24 -60.02 -28.17 23.73
C LYS A 24 -60.60 -29.42 23.02
N ALA A 25 -60.81 -29.27 21.71
CA ALA A 25 -61.84 -29.89 20.86
C ALA A 25 -61.57 -31.34 20.44
N VAL A 26 -62.63 -32.00 19.94
CA VAL A 26 -62.61 -33.42 19.54
C VAL A 26 -62.24 -33.53 18.04
N GLY A 27 -60.97 -33.82 17.73
CA GLY A 27 -60.60 -34.68 16.59
C GLY A 27 -59.80 -34.11 15.42
N GLY A 28 -58.60 -33.56 15.65
CA GLY A 28 -57.60 -33.25 14.61
C GLY A 28 -56.17 -33.71 14.98
N ASN A 29 -55.20 -33.59 14.06
CA ASN A 29 -53.78 -33.87 14.32
C ASN A 29 -53.05 -32.68 14.98
N ASP A 30 -53.64 -31.48 14.91
CA ASP A 30 -53.37 -30.33 15.78
C ASP A 30 -54.69 -29.94 16.44
N ASP A 31 -54.73 -29.96 17.77
CA ASP A 31 -55.90 -29.60 18.58
C ASP A 31 -55.92 -28.08 18.90
N GLY A 32 -54.98 -27.35 18.29
CA GLY A 32 -54.95 -25.91 18.13
C GLY A 32 -53.65 -25.31 18.65
N SER A 33 -53.18 -24.29 17.94
CA SER A 33 -51.99 -23.53 18.34
C SER A 33 -52.26 -22.45 19.39
N VAL A 34 -51.18 -21.99 20.01
CA VAL A 34 -51.12 -20.77 20.80
C VAL A 34 -50.06 -19.86 20.18
N GLU A 35 -50.46 -18.63 19.87
CA GLU A 35 -49.56 -17.57 19.44
C GLU A 35 -48.87 -16.97 20.66
N ILE A 36 -47.54 -16.87 20.62
CA ILE A 36 -46.67 -16.35 21.68
C ILE A 36 -45.94 -15.14 21.12
N ASP A 37 -46.20 -13.97 21.70
CA ASP A 37 -45.45 -12.74 21.42
C ASP A 37 -44.03 -12.87 22.01
N VAL A 38 -43.00 -12.68 21.19
CA VAL A 38 -41.59 -12.84 21.58
C VAL A 38 -40.84 -11.51 21.63
N THR A 39 -41.50 -10.39 21.31
CA THR A 39 -40.86 -9.06 21.17
C THR A 39 -40.24 -8.53 22.46
N SER A 40 -40.70 -9.00 23.62
CA SER A 40 -40.09 -8.62 24.91
C SER A 40 -38.70 -9.23 25.13
N VAL A 41 -38.36 -10.29 24.39
CA VAL A 41 -37.05 -10.97 24.46
C VAL A 41 -36.16 -10.55 23.29
N PHE A 42 -36.68 -10.59 22.06
CA PHE A 42 -35.90 -10.36 20.83
C PHE A 42 -35.98 -8.92 20.29
N GLY A 43 -36.70 -8.03 20.97
CA GLY A 43 -36.87 -6.65 20.54
C GLY A 43 -38.04 -6.45 19.55
N PRO A 44 -38.20 -5.24 19.01
CA PRO A 44 -39.40 -4.85 18.27
C PRO A 44 -39.57 -5.55 16.91
N GLU A 45 -38.47 -6.00 16.30
CA GLU A 45 -38.48 -6.72 15.03
C GLU A 45 -38.73 -8.24 15.23
N GLY A 46 -38.55 -8.75 16.45
CA GLY A 46 -38.83 -10.16 16.79
C GLY A 46 -37.65 -11.10 16.49
N ILE A 47 -37.95 -12.39 16.26
CA ILE A 47 -36.96 -13.40 15.85
C ILE A 47 -36.77 -13.34 14.34
N ASP A 48 -35.54 -13.39 13.85
CA ASP A 48 -35.26 -13.65 12.44
C ASP A 48 -35.16 -15.15 12.17
N TYR A 49 -35.97 -15.67 11.25
CA TYR A 49 -35.95 -17.08 10.85
C TYR A 49 -36.09 -17.22 9.34
N PHE A 50 -35.04 -17.76 8.72
CA PHE A 50 -34.76 -17.82 7.28
C PHE A 50 -34.97 -16.48 6.56
N GLY A 51 -34.32 -15.42 7.07
CA GLY A 51 -34.32 -14.06 6.51
C GLY A 51 -35.65 -13.32 6.63
N THR A 52 -36.53 -13.78 7.52
CA THR A 52 -37.83 -13.16 7.79
C THR A 52 -37.99 -12.94 9.28
N SER A 53 -38.27 -11.71 9.69
CA SER A 53 -38.52 -11.36 11.09
C SER A 53 -39.96 -11.65 11.52
N TYR A 54 -40.12 -12.25 12.70
CA TYR A 54 -41.39 -12.64 13.29
C TYR A 54 -41.52 -12.10 14.72
N ASP A 55 -42.53 -11.26 14.94
CA ASP A 55 -42.89 -10.73 16.26
C ASP A 55 -43.48 -11.79 17.22
N SER A 56 -43.84 -12.95 16.68
CA SER A 56 -44.51 -14.02 17.40
C SER A 56 -44.23 -15.40 16.81
N VAL A 57 -44.36 -16.42 17.65
CA VAL A 57 -44.25 -17.84 17.27
C VAL A 57 -45.54 -18.59 17.61
N PHE A 58 -45.90 -19.58 16.81
CA PHE A 58 -47.06 -20.43 17.04
C PHE A 58 -46.63 -21.76 17.64
N LEU A 59 -46.89 -21.94 18.94
CA LEU A 59 -46.70 -23.18 19.65
C LEU A 59 -47.85 -24.15 19.33
N ASN A 60 -47.57 -25.22 18.59
CA ASN A 60 -48.59 -26.17 18.11
C ASN A 60 -48.68 -27.40 19.00
N SER A 61 -49.87 -28.00 19.07
CA SER A 61 -50.10 -29.15 19.97
C SER A 61 -49.41 -30.43 19.51
N ASN A 62 -48.94 -30.45 18.26
CA ASN A 62 -48.33 -31.59 17.58
C ASN A 62 -46.79 -31.67 17.76
N GLY A 63 -46.21 -30.82 18.61
CA GLY A 63 -44.77 -30.83 18.94
C GLY A 63 -43.91 -29.92 18.07
N THR A 64 -44.53 -28.96 17.39
CA THR A 64 -43.87 -28.05 16.44
C THR A 64 -44.08 -26.59 16.82
N ILE A 65 -43.15 -25.73 16.42
CA ILE A 65 -43.26 -24.27 16.55
C ILE A 65 -43.19 -23.70 15.14
N SER A 66 -44.25 -23.03 14.69
CA SER A 66 -44.33 -22.44 13.34
C SER A 66 -44.27 -20.93 13.39
N PHE A 67 -43.79 -20.34 12.30
CA PHE A 67 -43.68 -18.89 12.14
C PHE A 67 -44.71 -18.37 11.14
N GLY A 68 -45.23 -17.16 11.38
CA GLY A 68 -46.19 -16.46 10.52
C GLY A 68 -47.63 -17.02 10.53
N ALA A 69 -47.82 -18.34 10.67
CA ALA A 69 -49.13 -18.96 10.79
C ALA A 69 -49.07 -20.30 11.57
N PRO A 70 -50.19 -20.76 12.17
CA PRO A 70 -50.29 -22.08 12.77
C PRO A 70 -50.10 -23.25 11.79
N GLN A 71 -49.41 -24.31 12.21
CA GLN A 71 -49.30 -25.55 11.44
C GLN A 71 -50.51 -26.46 11.68
N THR A 72 -51.46 -26.48 10.74
CA THR A 72 -52.75 -27.19 10.91
C THR A 72 -52.85 -28.55 10.21
N ALA A 73 -51.89 -28.88 9.34
CA ALA A 73 -51.85 -30.12 8.57
C ALA A 73 -50.78 -31.08 9.09
N TYR A 74 -51.02 -32.38 8.92
CA TYR A 74 -50.05 -33.42 9.24
C TYR A 74 -49.19 -33.75 8.02
N ALA A 75 -47.90 -33.45 8.11
CA ALA A 75 -46.86 -33.92 7.20
C ALA A 75 -45.90 -34.80 8.01
N PRO A 76 -45.58 -36.04 7.64
CA PRO A 76 -44.66 -36.87 8.42
C PRO A 76 -43.18 -36.66 8.13
N ASP A 77 -42.87 -35.70 7.25
CA ASP A 77 -41.53 -35.34 6.80
C ASP A 77 -41.38 -33.83 6.99
N LEU A 78 -40.28 -33.42 7.62
CA LEU A 78 -39.92 -32.02 7.85
C LEU A 78 -39.76 -31.26 6.52
N ALA A 79 -39.40 -31.96 5.43
CA ALA A 79 -39.35 -31.40 4.08
C ALA A 79 -40.74 -31.14 3.46
N GLY A 80 -41.80 -31.71 4.04
CA GLY A 80 -43.17 -31.57 3.57
C GLY A 80 -43.95 -30.44 4.24
N THR A 81 -43.26 -29.52 4.91
CA THR A 81 -43.88 -28.37 5.57
C THR A 81 -43.98 -27.20 4.60
N ASP A 82 -45.14 -26.56 4.53
CA ASP A 82 -45.38 -25.40 3.65
C ASP A 82 -45.21 -24.05 4.40
N ILE A 83 -44.71 -24.10 5.64
CA ILE A 83 -44.46 -22.92 6.48
C ILE A 83 -43.19 -23.13 7.31
N PRO A 84 -42.43 -22.05 7.62
CA PRO A 84 -41.21 -22.17 8.42
C PRO A 84 -41.52 -22.75 9.80
N THR A 85 -40.78 -23.77 10.21
CA THR A 85 -41.09 -24.52 11.43
C THR A 85 -39.85 -25.08 12.14
N ILE A 86 -39.80 -24.92 13.46
CA ILE A 86 -38.91 -25.67 14.37
C ILE A 86 -39.63 -26.93 14.85
N ALA A 87 -39.00 -28.06 14.57
CA ALA A 87 -39.45 -29.40 14.91
C ALA A 87 -38.77 -29.90 16.18
N VAL A 88 -39.26 -29.48 17.36
CA VAL A 88 -38.76 -30.03 18.65
C VAL A 88 -39.06 -31.53 18.74
N PHE A 89 -40.21 -31.93 18.22
CA PHE A 89 -40.57 -33.34 18.08
C PHE A 89 -41.68 -33.47 17.02
N TRP A 90 -41.34 -33.81 15.77
CA TRP A 90 -42.31 -33.67 14.67
C TRP A 90 -43.40 -34.74 14.64
N SER A 91 -44.62 -34.34 14.99
CA SER A 91 -45.90 -34.93 14.62
C SER A 91 -46.18 -36.39 15.05
N ASP A 92 -45.78 -36.77 16.25
CA ASP A 92 -46.24 -38.04 16.83
C ASP A 92 -46.58 -37.89 18.31
N ILE A 93 -47.06 -36.73 18.74
CA ILE A 93 -47.60 -36.51 20.08
C ILE A 93 -49.07 -36.09 20.02
N ASP A 94 -49.84 -36.57 21.00
CA ASP A 94 -51.23 -36.25 21.20
C ASP A 94 -51.44 -35.83 22.65
N ILE A 95 -51.53 -34.50 22.86
CA ILE A 95 -51.75 -33.94 24.19
C ILE A 95 -53.13 -34.30 24.77
N ALA A 96 -54.10 -34.71 23.95
CA ALA A 96 -55.42 -35.14 24.41
C ALA A 96 -55.37 -36.54 25.04
N GLU A 97 -54.39 -37.37 24.67
CA GLU A 97 -54.16 -38.70 25.24
C GLU A 97 -53.20 -38.70 26.45
N GLY A 98 -52.50 -37.59 26.73
CA GLY A 98 -51.68 -37.40 27.93
C GLY A 98 -50.78 -36.15 27.87
N GLY A 99 -50.38 -35.63 29.02
CA GLY A 99 -49.40 -34.54 29.16
C GLY A 99 -49.94 -33.11 29.08
N GLU A 100 -49.03 -32.13 29.21
CA GLU A 100 -49.29 -30.68 29.10
C GLU A 100 -48.12 -29.97 28.39
N ILE A 101 -48.41 -28.82 27.76
CA ILE A 101 -47.37 -27.91 27.24
C ILE A 101 -47.28 -26.68 28.13
N TYR A 102 -46.06 -26.30 28.50
CA TYR A 102 -45.73 -25.11 29.27
C TYR A 102 -44.84 -24.19 28.45
N TRP A 103 -44.97 -22.89 28.66
CA TRP A 103 -43.97 -21.93 28.18
C TRP A 103 -43.77 -20.78 29.16
N ASP A 104 -42.61 -20.15 29.04
CA ASP A 104 -42.18 -19.02 29.85
C ASP A 104 -41.40 -18.02 28.98
N ILE A 105 -41.61 -16.73 29.21
CA ILE A 105 -40.91 -15.63 28.52
C ILE A 105 -40.14 -14.85 29.58
N ASP A 106 -38.80 -14.88 29.51
CA ASP A 106 -37.91 -14.20 30.44
C ASP A 106 -37.05 -13.15 29.71
N PRO A 107 -37.51 -11.88 29.63
CA PRO A 107 -36.73 -10.77 29.09
C PRO A 107 -35.43 -10.48 29.82
N ASP A 108 -35.34 -10.77 31.13
CA ASP A 108 -34.14 -10.48 31.91
C ASP A 108 -33.05 -11.51 31.62
N ALA A 109 -33.44 -12.76 31.38
CA ALA A 109 -32.54 -13.82 30.92
C ALA A 109 -32.36 -13.84 29.39
N GLY A 110 -33.19 -13.11 28.64
CA GLY A 110 -33.19 -13.12 27.17
C GLY A 110 -33.68 -14.44 26.58
N THR A 111 -34.61 -15.15 27.23
CA THR A 111 -35.03 -16.51 26.82
C THR A 111 -36.53 -16.69 26.65
N VAL A 112 -36.91 -17.56 25.71
CA VAL A 112 -38.24 -18.15 25.59
C VAL A 112 -38.12 -19.67 25.74
N THR A 113 -38.71 -20.21 26.80
CA THR A 113 -38.62 -21.64 27.12
C THR A 113 -39.96 -22.31 26.83
N MET A 114 -39.97 -23.41 26.09
CA MET A 114 -41.18 -24.19 25.73
C MET A 114 -40.96 -25.65 26.08
N THR A 115 -41.95 -26.30 26.71
CA THR A 115 -41.80 -27.65 27.25
C THR A 115 -43.05 -28.48 27.03
N TRP A 116 -42.87 -29.68 26.50
CA TRP A 116 -43.87 -30.73 26.44
C TRP A 116 -43.56 -31.75 27.52
N LEU A 117 -44.46 -31.89 28.49
CA LEU A 117 -44.24 -32.75 29.65
C LEU A 117 -45.24 -33.90 29.66
N ASP A 118 -44.71 -35.12 29.73
CA ASP A 118 -45.47 -36.39 29.78
C ASP A 118 -46.51 -36.51 28.65
N VAL A 119 -46.20 -35.98 27.47
CA VAL A 119 -47.13 -36.02 26.33
C VAL A 119 -47.21 -37.41 25.73
N ALA A 120 -48.43 -37.89 25.49
CA ALA A 120 -48.62 -39.22 24.94
C ALA A 120 -48.18 -39.24 23.46
N PRO A 121 -47.61 -40.33 22.95
CA PRO A 121 -47.38 -40.47 21.53
C PRO A 121 -48.73 -40.61 20.80
N TYR A 122 -48.86 -40.03 19.61
CA TYR A 122 -50.06 -40.08 18.78
C TYR A 122 -50.47 -41.52 18.43
N SER A 123 -49.50 -42.44 18.38
CA SER A 123 -49.80 -43.87 18.43
C SER A 123 -48.74 -44.66 19.20
N GLY A 124 -49.14 -45.68 19.97
CA GLY A 124 -48.21 -46.56 20.68
C GLY A 124 -48.44 -46.61 22.19
N ARG A 125 -47.37 -46.75 22.97
CA ARG A 125 -47.38 -46.75 24.44
C ARG A 125 -46.12 -46.09 24.97
N GLY A 126 -46.26 -45.26 26.00
CA GLY A 126 -45.18 -44.52 26.63
C GLY A 126 -45.56 -43.06 26.75
N ASP A 127 -44.69 -42.26 27.33
CA ASP A 127 -44.82 -40.81 27.46
C ASP A 127 -43.53 -40.17 26.91
N ASN A 128 -43.63 -38.96 26.36
CA ASN A 128 -42.52 -38.19 25.82
C ASN A 128 -42.40 -36.85 26.56
N SER A 129 -41.18 -36.48 26.97
CA SER A 129 -40.89 -35.23 27.68
C SER A 129 -39.66 -34.55 27.11
N PHE A 130 -39.84 -33.32 26.62
CA PHE A 130 -38.81 -32.55 25.91
C PHE A 130 -39.04 -31.05 26.01
N GLN A 131 -37.99 -30.27 25.78
CA GLN A 131 -37.96 -28.82 25.93
C GLN A 131 -37.14 -28.18 24.80
N LEU A 132 -37.57 -27.00 24.36
CA LEU A 132 -36.81 -26.09 23.53
C LEU A 132 -36.59 -24.79 24.30
N VAL A 133 -35.35 -24.31 24.32
CA VAL A 133 -35.00 -22.97 24.83
C VAL A 133 -34.50 -22.14 23.65
N LEU A 134 -35.14 -21.00 23.41
CA LEU A 134 -34.66 -19.99 22.47
C LEU A 134 -34.03 -18.86 23.28
N THR A 135 -32.77 -18.54 23.00
CA THR A 135 -32.01 -17.48 23.69
C THR A 135 -31.65 -16.40 22.70
N SER A 136 -32.05 -15.16 22.96
CA SER A 136 -31.68 -14.01 22.13
C SER A 136 -30.19 -13.73 22.20
N THR A 137 -29.55 -13.61 21.05
CA THR A 137 -28.16 -13.14 20.91
C THR A 137 -28.08 -11.68 20.45
N GLY A 138 -29.16 -11.15 19.86
CA GLY A 138 -29.29 -9.73 19.46
C GLY A 138 -29.84 -9.60 18.04
N ASP A 139 -30.46 -8.47 17.71
CA ASP A 139 -30.90 -8.13 16.33
C ASP A 139 -31.74 -9.20 15.61
N GLY A 140 -32.50 -10.00 16.38
CA GLY A 140 -33.33 -11.10 15.86
C GLY A 140 -32.64 -12.47 15.83
N ASN A 141 -31.32 -12.50 16.02
CA ASN A 141 -30.50 -13.71 16.14
C ASN A 141 -30.75 -14.44 17.46
N PHE A 142 -30.60 -15.76 17.42
CA PHE A 142 -30.89 -16.60 18.58
C PHE A 142 -30.17 -17.93 18.58
N THR A 143 -29.94 -18.48 19.78
CA THR A 143 -29.53 -19.87 19.97
C THR A 143 -30.76 -20.71 20.26
N SER A 144 -30.83 -21.92 19.70
CA SER A 144 -31.87 -22.91 19.97
C SER A 144 -31.28 -24.14 20.66
N GLU A 145 -31.77 -24.45 21.86
CA GLU A 145 -31.31 -25.59 22.66
C GLU A 145 -32.43 -26.64 22.81
N PHE A 146 -32.18 -27.86 22.32
CA PHE A 146 -33.09 -29.00 22.40
C PHE A 146 -32.68 -29.91 23.56
N ILE A 147 -33.62 -30.16 24.47
CA ILE A 147 -33.42 -30.97 25.66
C ILE A 147 -34.45 -32.11 25.68
N TYR A 148 -33.98 -33.35 25.70
CA TYR A 148 -34.82 -34.55 25.79
C TYR A 148 -34.54 -35.29 27.10
N GLU A 149 -35.57 -35.56 27.89
CA GLU A 149 -35.42 -36.36 29.13
C GLU A 149 -35.97 -37.77 28.98
N ASP A 150 -37.27 -37.89 28.73
CA ASP A 150 -37.96 -39.16 28.65
C ASP A 150 -38.60 -39.29 27.27
N VAL A 151 -37.94 -39.95 26.32
CA VAL A 151 -38.50 -40.26 25.00
C VAL A 151 -38.77 -41.75 24.91
N SER A 152 -40.03 -42.14 25.11
CA SER A 152 -40.44 -43.55 25.13
C SER A 152 -40.76 -44.10 23.74
N TRP A 153 -41.13 -43.23 22.79
CA TRP A 153 -41.64 -43.65 21.48
C TRP A 153 -41.51 -42.54 20.42
N THR A 154 -40.94 -42.85 19.25
CA THR A 154 -40.73 -41.91 18.11
C THR A 154 -41.32 -42.39 16.77
N ASN A 155 -42.21 -43.39 16.77
CA ASN A 155 -42.70 -43.98 15.52
C ASN A 155 -44.23 -44.04 15.45
N GLY A 156 -44.80 -43.14 14.63
CA GLY A 156 -46.22 -42.89 14.52
C GLY A 156 -46.87 -43.52 13.30
N GLY A 157 -48.19 -43.30 13.16
CA GLY A 157 -49.04 -43.88 12.12
C GLY A 157 -48.59 -43.72 10.65
N SER A 158 -47.56 -42.92 10.34
CA SER A 158 -47.01 -42.81 8.99
C SER A 158 -45.47 -42.64 8.85
N GLY A 159 -44.68 -42.73 9.92
CA GLY A 159 -43.22 -42.58 9.83
C GLY A 159 -42.53 -42.39 11.19
N THR A 160 -41.19 -42.29 11.16
CA THR A 160 -40.36 -41.90 12.31
C THR A 160 -40.41 -40.39 12.50
N ALA A 161 -40.66 -39.90 13.71
CA ALA A 161 -40.68 -38.49 14.04
C ALA A 161 -39.30 -37.86 13.76
N GLN A 162 -39.26 -36.82 12.94
CA GLN A 162 -38.04 -36.05 12.69
C GLN A 162 -37.95 -34.87 13.68
N THR A 163 -36.73 -34.45 13.98
CA THR A 163 -36.43 -33.26 14.78
C THR A 163 -35.46 -32.40 13.97
N GLY A 164 -35.64 -31.07 13.98
CA GLY A 164 -34.94 -30.20 13.04
C GLY A 164 -35.56 -28.84 12.81
N PHE A 165 -35.13 -28.21 11.73
CA PHE A 165 -35.55 -26.91 11.24
C PHE A 165 -36.02 -27.02 9.78
N SER A 166 -37.01 -26.22 9.40
CA SER A 166 -37.40 -26.07 8.00
C SER A 166 -37.82 -24.64 7.68
N ASP A 167 -37.48 -24.18 6.48
CA ASP A 167 -37.89 -22.90 5.92
C ASP A 167 -39.32 -22.91 5.34
N GLY A 168 -39.98 -24.08 5.30
CA GLY A 168 -41.30 -24.24 4.69
C GLY A 168 -41.32 -24.34 3.16
N ASN A 169 -40.15 -24.42 2.51
CA ASN A 169 -39.99 -24.57 1.07
C ASN A 169 -39.11 -25.79 0.69
N GLY A 170 -38.88 -26.71 1.63
CA GLY A 170 -38.16 -27.96 1.41
C GLY A 170 -36.71 -27.95 1.87
N THR A 171 -36.17 -26.82 2.32
CA THR A 171 -34.88 -26.76 3.01
C THR A 171 -35.06 -27.32 4.41
N VAL A 172 -34.23 -28.29 4.79
CA VAL A 172 -34.34 -29.03 6.04
C VAL A 172 -32.98 -29.27 6.66
N MET A 173 -32.84 -28.86 7.91
CA MET A 173 -31.75 -29.31 8.78
C MET A 173 -32.32 -30.29 9.79
N ALA A 174 -31.93 -31.56 9.72
CA ALA A 174 -32.33 -32.58 10.69
C ALA A 174 -31.28 -32.71 11.79
N LEU A 175 -31.72 -32.79 13.05
CA LEU A 175 -30.83 -33.06 14.19
C LEU A 175 -30.15 -34.44 14.08
N ASP A 176 -28.93 -34.57 14.59
CA ASP A 176 -28.27 -35.88 14.64
C ASP A 176 -29.03 -36.86 15.54
N GLY A 177 -29.28 -38.09 15.08
CA GLY A 177 -30.14 -39.05 15.77
C GLY A 177 -31.66 -38.83 15.62
N SER A 178 -32.08 -37.83 14.83
CA SER A 178 -33.47 -37.63 14.40
C SER A 178 -34.10 -38.94 13.90
N GLY A 179 -35.32 -39.23 14.32
CA GLY A 179 -36.01 -40.50 14.03
C GLY A 179 -35.74 -41.67 14.99
N ASP A 180 -34.70 -41.62 15.84
CA ASP A 180 -34.38 -42.65 16.83
C ASP A 180 -34.53 -42.14 18.27
N GLY A 181 -35.63 -42.50 18.94
CA GLY A 181 -35.88 -42.11 20.34
C GLY A 181 -34.84 -42.62 21.34
N ARG A 182 -34.02 -43.61 20.98
CA ARG A 182 -32.86 -43.98 21.81
C ARG A 182 -31.72 -43.01 21.63
N ALA A 183 -31.47 -42.52 20.42
CA ALA A 183 -30.44 -41.54 20.14
C ALA A 183 -30.76 -40.20 20.82
N LEU A 184 -32.01 -39.72 20.67
CA LEU A 184 -32.48 -38.48 21.31
C LEU A 184 -32.42 -38.55 22.84
N ARG A 185 -32.78 -39.69 23.46
CA ARG A 185 -32.66 -39.86 24.92
C ARG A 185 -31.20 -39.98 25.38
N ASP A 186 -30.33 -40.53 24.54
CA ASP A 186 -28.93 -40.78 24.91
C ASP A 186 -28.06 -39.51 24.81
N TYR A 187 -28.59 -38.34 24.38
CA TYR A 187 -27.90 -37.03 24.40
C TYR A 187 -27.30 -36.71 25.79
N GLU A 188 -27.93 -37.14 26.89
CA GLU A 188 -27.39 -37.02 28.26
C GLU A 188 -26.04 -37.77 28.46
N THR A 189 -25.71 -38.73 27.60
CA THR A 189 -24.62 -39.72 27.82
C THR A 189 -23.63 -39.89 26.67
N ARG A 190 -23.90 -39.29 25.50
CA ARG A 190 -22.99 -39.28 24.34
C ARG A 190 -22.93 -37.87 23.79
N ASP A 191 -21.75 -37.30 23.86
CA ASP A 191 -21.34 -36.10 23.15
C ASP A 191 -21.02 -36.52 21.71
N PHE A 192 -21.76 -35.96 20.74
CA PHE A 192 -21.60 -36.28 19.32
C PHE A 192 -20.66 -35.28 18.60
N GLY A 193 -20.21 -34.22 19.28
CA GLY A 193 -19.27 -33.19 18.79
C GLY A 193 -18.19 -32.83 19.84
N THR A 194 -17.46 -31.73 19.62
CA THR A 194 -16.55 -31.13 20.61
C THR A 194 -17.08 -29.83 21.23
N GLU A 195 -18.23 -29.36 20.75
CA GLU A 195 -18.76 -28.02 21.00
C GLU A 195 -20.10 -28.02 21.75
N ASP A 196 -20.80 -29.17 21.78
CA ASP A 196 -22.08 -29.29 22.47
C ASP A 196 -21.90 -29.44 24.00
N PRO A 197 -22.67 -28.71 24.82
CA PRO A 197 -22.77 -28.99 26.25
C PRO A 197 -23.32 -30.41 26.49
N ALA A 198 -22.62 -31.23 27.27
CA ALA A 198 -23.03 -32.60 27.56
C ALA A 198 -24.50 -32.72 28.05
N GLY A 199 -25.39 -33.13 27.14
CA GLY A 199 -26.81 -33.38 27.41
C GLY A 199 -27.85 -32.63 26.57
N SER A 200 -27.46 -31.70 25.70
CA SER A 200 -28.37 -30.97 24.79
C SER A 200 -27.79 -30.89 23.37
N PHE A 201 -28.64 -30.60 22.38
CA PHE A 201 -28.22 -30.19 21.03
C PHE A 201 -28.48 -28.68 20.92
N SER A 202 -27.46 -27.91 20.57
CA SER A 202 -27.57 -26.46 20.39
C SER A 202 -27.37 -26.12 18.92
N GLN A 203 -28.14 -25.16 18.42
CA GLN A 203 -27.96 -24.61 17.07
C GLN A 203 -28.13 -23.09 17.14
N ASP A 204 -27.11 -22.38 16.70
CA ASP A 204 -27.14 -20.93 16.56
C ASP A 204 -27.81 -20.53 15.24
N PHE A 205 -28.55 -19.41 15.28
CA PHE A 205 -29.17 -18.78 14.13
C PHE A 205 -28.66 -17.34 14.04
N ALA A 206 -27.93 -17.06 12.96
CA ALA A 206 -27.44 -15.74 12.60
C ALA A 206 -28.12 -15.30 11.31
N ASN A 207 -28.66 -14.07 11.27
CA ASN A 207 -29.36 -13.48 10.13
C ASN A 207 -30.47 -14.39 9.55
N GLY A 208 -31.11 -15.15 10.45
CA GLY A 208 -32.17 -16.09 10.14
C GLY A 208 -31.72 -17.46 9.63
N THR A 209 -30.45 -17.72 9.34
CA THR A 209 -29.98 -19.05 8.90
C THR A 209 -29.28 -19.81 10.04
N PRO A 210 -29.32 -21.15 10.05
CA PRO A 210 -28.50 -21.93 10.97
C PRO A 210 -27.01 -21.64 10.70
N ALA A 211 -26.31 -21.17 11.72
CA ALA A 211 -24.87 -20.93 11.73
C ALA A 211 -24.13 -22.27 11.94
N ASP A 212 -23.25 -22.68 11.03
CA ASP A 212 -22.37 -23.86 11.18
C ASP A 212 -20.92 -23.37 11.16
N PRO A 213 -20.39 -22.93 12.31
CA PRO A 213 -19.08 -22.29 12.37
C PRO A 213 -18.01 -23.22 11.82
N ASP A 214 -17.33 -22.81 10.77
CA ASP A 214 -16.29 -23.59 10.11
C ASP A 214 -14.88 -23.21 10.60
N GLY A 215 -14.80 -22.15 11.41
CA GLY A 215 -13.60 -21.63 12.04
C GLY A 215 -12.83 -20.60 11.20
N VAL A 216 -13.40 -20.16 10.08
CA VAL A 216 -12.91 -19.04 9.28
C VAL A 216 -13.90 -17.89 9.45
N VAL A 217 -13.38 -16.68 9.64
CA VAL A 217 -14.19 -15.46 9.68
C VAL A 217 -14.22 -14.88 8.28
N ASP A 218 -15.35 -15.02 7.61
CA ASP A 218 -15.54 -14.52 6.24
C ASP A 218 -16.15 -13.11 6.23
N GLY A 219 -15.49 -12.20 5.54
CA GLY A 219 -16.04 -10.90 5.17
C GLY A 219 -17.02 -11.01 3.99
N SER A 220 -17.48 -9.86 3.55
CA SER A 220 -18.45 -9.71 2.47
C SER A 220 -17.75 -9.29 1.17
N THR A 221 -18.53 -8.75 0.24
CA THR A 221 -18.03 -8.27 -1.06
C THR A 221 -17.87 -6.75 -1.11
N GLY A 222 -17.98 -6.08 0.04
CA GLY A 222 -17.66 -4.66 0.14
C GLY A 222 -17.15 -4.33 1.53
N ALA A 223 -16.41 -3.22 1.64
CA ALA A 223 -15.76 -2.72 2.84
C ALA A 223 -16.37 -3.16 4.19
N ASP A 224 -15.67 -4.08 4.84
CA ASP A 224 -15.99 -4.67 6.13
C ASP A 224 -15.10 -4.13 7.25
N ALA A 225 -15.67 -4.17 8.46
CA ALA A 225 -14.94 -3.87 9.69
C ALA A 225 -14.92 -5.13 10.55
N ILE A 226 -13.90 -5.96 10.33
CA ILE A 226 -13.74 -7.26 10.97
C ILE A 226 -12.95 -7.07 12.27
N ASP A 227 -13.68 -7.02 13.38
CA ASP A 227 -13.13 -7.00 14.73
C ASP A 227 -13.83 -8.06 15.61
N SER A 228 -13.48 -8.13 16.90
CA SER A 228 -14.08 -9.12 17.83
C SER A 228 -15.60 -9.04 18.01
N ALA A 229 -16.27 -8.02 17.46
CA ALA A 229 -17.72 -7.89 17.42
C ALA A 229 -18.33 -8.24 16.06
N TYR A 230 -17.52 -8.45 15.02
CA TYR A 230 -17.96 -8.95 13.73
C TYR A 230 -18.32 -10.44 13.83
N TYR A 231 -19.42 -10.82 13.18
CA TYR A 231 -19.86 -12.20 13.01
C TYR A 231 -20.21 -12.39 11.55
N ASP A 232 -19.67 -13.43 10.94
CA ASP A 232 -20.01 -13.77 9.56
C ASP A 232 -21.35 -14.53 9.47
N ALA A 233 -21.66 -15.02 8.27
CA ALA A 233 -22.89 -15.77 7.99
C ALA A 233 -22.95 -17.12 8.71
N ASP A 234 -21.79 -17.73 8.96
CA ASP A 234 -21.64 -19.03 9.61
C ASP A 234 -21.47 -18.91 11.14
N GLY A 235 -21.40 -17.67 11.65
CA GLY A 235 -21.38 -17.33 13.08
C GLY A 235 -19.99 -17.31 13.70
N ASP A 236 -18.94 -17.36 12.89
CA ASP A 236 -17.55 -17.24 13.30
C ASP A 236 -17.18 -15.78 13.62
N ARG A 237 -16.16 -15.61 14.47
CA ARG A 237 -15.61 -14.30 14.85
C ARG A 237 -14.17 -14.41 15.27
N VAL A 238 -13.44 -13.30 15.19
CA VAL A 238 -12.11 -13.19 15.78
C VAL A 238 -12.17 -13.22 17.32
N GLY A 239 -11.25 -13.96 17.91
CA GLY A 239 -11.23 -14.36 19.29
C GLY A 239 -10.03 -13.79 20.06
N SER A 240 -9.44 -14.64 20.89
CA SER A 240 -8.21 -14.33 21.64
C SER A 240 -7.21 -15.48 21.51
N GLY A 241 -7.38 -16.29 20.48
CA GLY A 241 -6.52 -17.40 20.10
C GLY A 241 -6.22 -17.26 18.62
N ALA A 242 -5.58 -18.28 18.02
CA ALA A 242 -5.33 -18.27 16.59
C ALA A 242 -6.64 -18.25 15.79
N ASP A 243 -6.81 -17.23 14.97
CA ASP A 243 -7.97 -17.02 14.11
C ASP A 243 -7.60 -17.10 12.63
N SER A 244 -8.56 -17.42 11.77
CA SER A 244 -8.42 -17.42 10.31
C SER A 244 -9.43 -16.43 9.75
N VAL A 245 -8.98 -15.44 8.99
CA VAL A 245 -9.83 -14.37 8.45
C VAL A 245 -9.61 -14.23 6.95
N ILE A 246 -10.71 -14.12 6.22
CA ILE A 246 -10.72 -13.77 4.79
C ILE A 246 -11.63 -12.54 4.67
N ALA A 247 -11.07 -11.36 4.44
CA ALA A 247 -11.87 -10.13 4.45
C ALA A 247 -12.70 -9.99 3.16
N GLY A 248 -12.16 -10.41 2.02
CA GLY A 248 -12.93 -10.58 0.80
C GLY A 248 -12.68 -9.45 -0.16
N ALA A 249 -13.70 -8.66 -0.47
CA ALA A 249 -13.58 -7.59 -1.46
C ALA A 249 -14.02 -6.23 -0.92
N GLY A 250 -13.39 -5.19 -1.44
CA GLY A 250 -13.56 -3.82 -1.01
C GLY A 250 -12.55 -3.44 0.07
N ASP A 251 -12.46 -2.14 0.36
CA ASP A 251 -11.48 -1.62 1.33
C ASP A 251 -11.84 -2.05 2.77
N ASP A 252 -11.20 -3.10 3.27
CA ASP A 252 -11.53 -3.73 4.54
C ASP A 252 -10.67 -3.21 5.69
N THR A 253 -11.16 -3.36 6.91
CA THR A 253 -10.38 -3.13 8.13
C THR A 253 -10.46 -4.36 9.03
N VAL A 254 -9.33 -5.02 9.25
CA VAL A 254 -9.24 -6.26 10.04
C VAL A 254 -8.40 -6.05 11.30
N GLN A 255 -8.92 -6.50 12.43
CA GLN A 255 -8.21 -6.59 13.71
C GLN A 255 -8.30 -8.03 14.24
N SER A 256 -7.30 -8.87 13.96
CA SER A 256 -7.33 -10.30 14.36
C SER A 256 -7.03 -10.49 15.86
N GLY A 257 -6.16 -9.66 16.42
CA GLY A 257 -6.11 -9.41 17.86
C GLY A 257 -4.99 -10.13 18.58
N ALA A 258 -5.24 -11.30 19.14
CA ALA A 258 -4.21 -12.01 19.90
C ALA A 258 -4.28 -13.50 19.58
N GLY A 259 -3.19 -14.08 19.14
CA GLY A 259 -3.24 -15.38 18.49
C GLY A 259 -2.04 -15.56 17.59
N ASN A 260 -2.00 -16.66 16.87
CA ASN A 260 -1.11 -16.75 15.72
C ASN A 260 -2.06 -16.82 14.55
N ASP A 261 -2.41 -15.66 14.02
CA ASP A 261 -3.55 -15.47 13.16
C ASP A 261 -3.13 -15.65 11.69
N THR A 262 -4.10 -15.96 10.84
CA THR A 262 -3.91 -15.97 9.39
C THR A 262 -4.97 -15.09 8.77
N VAL A 263 -4.54 -14.00 8.12
CA VAL A 263 -5.43 -12.99 7.55
C VAL A 263 -5.12 -12.82 6.07
N SER A 264 -6.16 -12.77 5.25
CA SER A 264 -6.10 -12.32 3.85
C SER A 264 -7.04 -11.13 3.71
N GLY A 265 -6.55 -9.99 3.22
CA GLY A 265 -7.38 -8.82 2.92
C GLY A 265 -8.28 -9.10 1.73
N GLY A 266 -7.67 -9.33 0.57
CA GLY A 266 -8.36 -9.89 -0.59
C GLY A 266 -8.28 -8.98 -1.80
N SER A 267 -9.21 -8.05 -2.00
CA SER A 267 -9.11 -7.06 -3.08
C SER A 267 -9.65 -5.73 -2.61
N GLY A 268 -9.10 -4.63 -3.12
CA GLY A 268 -9.35 -3.30 -2.55
C GLY A 268 -8.25 -2.93 -1.56
N ALA A 269 -8.26 -1.67 -1.09
CA ALA A 269 -7.20 -1.16 -0.22
C ALA A 269 -7.49 -1.48 1.25
N ASP A 270 -6.78 -2.47 1.79
CA ASP A 270 -7.07 -3.08 3.07
C ASP A 270 -6.19 -2.54 4.21
N ALA A 271 -6.76 -2.52 5.42
CA ALA A 271 -6.05 -2.15 6.64
C ALA A 271 -6.09 -3.30 7.65
N ILE A 272 -4.97 -4.00 7.81
CA ILE A 272 -4.87 -5.23 8.61
C ILE A 272 -3.92 -5.04 9.80
N ASP A 273 -4.39 -5.38 11.00
CA ASP A 273 -3.61 -5.40 12.26
C ASP A 273 -3.66 -6.81 12.89
N GLY A 274 -2.53 -7.52 12.86
CA GLY A 274 -2.34 -8.88 13.40
C GLY A 274 -2.41 -8.91 14.93
N GLY A 275 -1.70 -7.97 15.57
CA GLY A 275 -1.75 -7.77 17.01
C GLY A 275 -0.69 -8.56 17.78
N ASP A 276 -1.10 -9.38 18.76
CA ASP A 276 -0.17 -10.16 19.60
C ASP A 276 -0.01 -11.61 19.07
N GLY A 277 1.20 -12.01 18.68
CA GLY A 277 1.63 -13.38 18.40
C GLY A 277 2.33 -13.50 17.05
N ASP A 278 2.60 -14.73 16.57
CA ASP A 278 3.30 -14.89 15.28
C ASP A 278 2.25 -15.05 14.16
N ASP A 279 1.97 -13.97 13.45
CA ASP A 279 0.87 -13.83 12.49
C ASP A 279 1.31 -14.02 11.04
N LEU A 280 0.36 -14.38 10.19
CA LEU A 280 0.55 -14.53 8.75
C LEU A 280 -0.47 -13.67 8.01
N ILE A 281 -0.01 -12.60 7.37
CA ILE A 281 -0.84 -11.56 6.75
C ILE A 281 -0.55 -11.50 5.25
N TYR A 282 -1.60 -11.47 4.46
CA TYR A 282 -1.58 -11.18 3.03
C TYR A 282 -2.46 -9.96 2.79
N GLY A 283 -1.95 -8.96 2.08
CA GLY A 283 -2.71 -7.80 1.61
C GLY A 283 -3.81 -8.28 0.67
N ASP A 284 -3.42 -8.80 -0.48
CA ASP A 284 -4.37 -9.38 -1.43
C ASP A 284 -4.69 -10.88 -1.26
N ASN A 285 -5.54 -11.38 -2.16
CA ASN A 285 -5.83 -12.80 -2.34
C ASN A 285 -4.58 -13.64 -2.71
N GLN A 286 -4.25 -14.64 -1.88
CA GLN A 286 -3.19 -15.63 -2.19
C GLN A 286 -3.38 -16.39 -3.51
N THR A 287 -4.62 -16.44 -4.02
CA THR A 287 -4.96 -17.07 -5.30
C THR A 287 -6.04 -16.27 -5.98
N ASP A 288 -5.78 -15.86 -7.23
CA ASP A 288 -6.78 -15.28 -8.14
C ASP A 288 -8.11 -16.05 -8.02
N PRO A 289 -9.25 -15.35 -7.83
CA PRO A 289 -10.54 -16.02 -7.79
C PRO A 289 -10.71 -16.88 -9.05
N ALA A 290 -11.32 -18.06 -8.92
CA ALA A 290 -11.62 -18.86 -10.10
C ALA A 290 -12.79 -18.23 -10.88
N PRO A 291 -12.77 -18.23 -12.22
CA PRO A 291 -13.94 -17.87 -13.02
C PRO A 291 -15.19 -18.63 -12.58
N THR A 292 -16.27 -17.90 -12.30
CA THR A 292 -17.57 -18.45 -11.90
C THR A 292 -18.47 -18.58 -13.13
N ALA A 293 -19.11 -19.74 -13.29
CA ALA A 293 -20.02 -19.99 -14.40
C ALA A 293 -21.39 -19.33 -14.16
N GLN A 294 -21.88 -18.61 -15.15
CA GLN A 294 -23.07 -17.77 -15.11
C GLN A 294 -23.99 -18.08 -16.30
N VAL A 295 -25.31 -17.87 -16.13
CA VAL A 295 -26.32 -18.22 -17.14
C VAL A 295 -27.34 -17.09 -17.32
N LEU A 296 -27.51 -16.64 -18.56
CA LEU A 296 -28.66 -15.86 -18.99
C LEU A 296 -29.83 -16.82 -19.30
N ASP A 297 -30.89 -16.78 -18.50
CA ASP A 297 -32.07 -17.66 -18.57
C ASP A 297 -33.28 -16.90 -19.13
N TRP A 298 -33.78 -17.34 -20.29
CA TRP A 298 -34.93 -16.72 -20.93
C TRP A 298 -36.25 -16.95 -20.19
N THR A 299 -36.44 -18.11 -19.57
CA THR A 299 -37.68 -18.44 -18.84
C THR A 299 -37.83 -17.66 -17.54
N ALA A 300 -36.73 -17.15 -16.99
CA ALA A 300 -36.75 -16.18 -15.89
C ALA A 300 -37.44 -14.86 -16.28
N GLN A 301 -37.48 -14.51 -17.57
CA GLN A 301 -38.08 -13.26 -18.07
C GLN A 301 -39.60 -13.35 -18.30
N GLY A 302 -40.18 -14.55 -18.16
CA GLY A 302 -41.63 -14.73 -18.19
C GLY A 302 -42.07 -16.09 -18.73
N ASN A 303 -43.40 -16.28 -18.78
CA ASN A 303 -43.99 -17.49 -19.33
C ASN A 303 -43.84 -17.53 -20.87
N ASP A 304 -44.02 -18.72 -21.44
CA ASP A 304 -44.16 -18.95 -22.89
C ASP A 304 -45.03 -17.88 -23.59
N GLY A 305 -44.46 -17.24 -24.61
CA GLY A 305 -45.04 -16.11 -25.35
C GLY A 305 -44.92 -14.73 -24.68
N ALA A 306 -44.13 -14.59 -23.61
CA ALA A 306 -43.85 -13.30 -23.00
C ALA A 306 -43.11 -12.38 -23.98
N ASN A 307 -43.58 -11.14 -24.13
CA ASN A 307 -43.03 -10.18 -25.08
C ASN A 307 -41.82 -9.44 -24.48
N LEU A 308 -40.67 -9.54 -25.17
CA LEU A 308 -39.39 -8.97 -24.73
C LEU A 308 -38.98 -7.70 -25.50
N SER A 309 -39.83 -7.17 -26.37
CA SER A 309 -39.50 -6.01 -27.24
C SER A 309 -39.07 -4.72 -26.52
N GLY A 310 -39.26 -4.64 -25.20
CA GLY A 310 -38.79 -3.51 -24.38
C GLY A 310 -37.33 -3.61 -23.94
N GLY A 311 -36.65 -4.74 -24.22
CA GLY A 311 -35.38 -5.09 -23.60
C GLY A 311 -35.54 -5.42 -22.11
N PHE A 312 -34.48 -5.94 -21.51
CA PHE A 312 -34.40 -6.22 -20.07
C PHE A 312 -32.94 -6.31 -19.62
N THR A 313 -32.73 -6.24 -18.31
CA THR A 313 -31.45 -6.57 -17.67
C THR A 313 -31.72 -7.71 -16.70
N GLN A 314 -30.97 -8.79 -16.82
CA GLN A 314 -30.99 -9.91 -15.88
C GLN A 314 -29.72 -9.88 -15.05
N ASP A 315 -29.90 -9.91 -13.74
CA ASP A 315 -28.84 -10.21 -12.79
C ASP A 315 -28.64 -11.73 -12.77
N THR A 316 -27.45 -12.21 -13.13
CA THR A 316 -27.13 -13.65 -13.14
C THR A 316 -26.43 -14.10 -11.85
N GLY A 317 -26.00 -13.17 -11.00
CA GLY A 317 -25.13 -13.41 -9.84
C GLY A 317 -24.06 -12.34 -9.76
N ASP A 318 -22.98 -12.52 -10.52
CA ASP A 318 -21.84 -11.58 -10.53
C ASP A 318 -21.91 -10.56 -11.69
N ILE A 319 -22.70 -10.87 -12.72
CA ILE A 319 -22.81 -10.09 -13.97
C ILE A 319 -24.27 -9.73 -14.23
N SER A 320 -24.49 -8.47 -14.58
CA SER A 320 -25.73 -8.00 -15.20
C SER A 320 -25.65 -8.14 -16.71
N VAL A 321 -26.54 -8.95 -17.30
CA VAL A 321 -26.68 -9.06 -18.76
C VAL A 321 -27.84 -8.21 -19.24
N THR A 322 -27.55 -7.16 -20.00
CA THR A 322 -28.55 -6.30 -20.63
C THR A 322 -28.81 -6.75 -22.06
N VAL A 323 -30.08 -7.07 -22.37
CA VAL A 323 -30.53 -7.51 -23.69
C VAL A 323 -31.41 -6.44 -24.32
N ASP A 324 -30.94 -5.91 -25.45
CA ASP A 324 -31.63 -4.91 -26.25
C ASP A 324 -32.02 -5.47 -27.63
N PHE A 325 -33.14 -4.98 -28.14
CA PHE A 325 -33.68 -5.41 -29.43
C PHE A 325 -33.91 -4.23 -30.36
N THR A 326 -33.42 -4.34 -31.59
CA THR A 326 -33.66 -3.40 -32.67
C THR A 326 -34.42 -4.07 -33.81
N ASP A 327 -35.59 -3.52 -34.17
CA ASP A 327 -36.29 -3.86 -35.41
C ASP A 327 -35.63 -3.09 -36.57
N ASP A 328 -34.96 -3.81 -37.46
CA ASP A 328 -34.26 -3.22 -38.61
C ASP A 328 -35.22 -2.76 -39.72
N GLY A 329 -36.53 -2.82 -39.46
CA GLY A 329 -37.57 -2.01 -40.09
C GLY A 329 -38.19 -2.60 -41.35
N ASN A 330 -37.83 -3.84 -41.69
CA ASN A 330 -38.26 -4.50 -42.92
C ASN A 330 -39.17 -5.72 -42.65
N ASN A 331 -39.10 -6.32 -41.46
CA ASN A 331 -39.71 -7.62 -41.20
C ASN A 331 -40.69 -7.70 -40.04
N ASN A 332 -41.06 -6.57 -39.42
CA ASN A 332 -42.00 -6.54 -38.29
C ASN A 332 -41.57 -7.55 -37.21
N ALA A 333 -40.36 -7.35 -36.69
CA ALA A 333 -39.74 -8.30 -35.78
C ALA A 333 -40.52 -8.45 -34.47
N THR A 334 -40.53 -9.66 -33.93
CA THR A 334 -41.04 -9.92 -32.57
C THR A 334 -40.04 -10.76 -31.80
N TYR A 335 -39.99 -10.54 -30.48
CA TYR A 335 -39.05 -11.11 -29.53
C TYR A 335 -39.86 -11.69 -28.38
N GLU A 336 -39.82 -13.01 -28.22
CA GLU A 336 -40.66 -13.70 -27.24
C GLU A 336 -39.88 -14.78 -26.49
N VAL A 337 -40.19 -14.97 -25.21
CA VAL A 337 -39.80 -16.20 -24.50
C VAL A 337 -40.58 -17.36 -25.12
N ASP A 338 -39.90 -18.46 -25.44
CA ASP A 338 -40.51 -19.63 -26.05
C ASP A 338 -39.95 -20.91 -25.42
N THR A 339 -40.86 -21.83 -25.07
CA THR A 339 -40.54 -23.09 -24.38
C THR A 339 -40.61 -24.31 -25.29
N ALA A 340 -40.72 -24.12 -26.61
CA ALA A 340 -40.59 -25.20 -27.58
C ALA A 340 -39.25 -25.92 -27.42
N THR A 341 -39.26 -27.24 -27.58
CA THR A 341 -38.05 -28.05 -27.41
C THR A 341 -37.06 -27.76 -28.53
N GLN A 342 -35.95 -27.15 -28.17
CA GLN A 342 -34.82 -26.83 -29.03
C GLN A 342 -33.81 -27.99 -29.09
N TYR A 343 -32.94 -27.98 -30.11
CA TYR A 343 -31.83 -28.90 -30.16
C TYR A 343 -30.72 -28.49 -29.17
N VAL A 344 -30.33 -29.45 -28.33
CA VAL A 344 -29.16 -29.37 -27.45
C VAL A 344 -28.31 -30.64 -27.65
N GLY A 345 -27.00 -30.46 -27.80
CA GLY A 345 -26.03 -31.51 -28.04
C GLY A 345 -25.76 -32.36 -26.80
N ALA A 346 -25.10 -33.50 -27.00
CA ALA A 346 -24.75 -34.38 -25.88
C ALA A 346 -23.57 -33.80 -25.09
N GLY A 347 -23.79 -33.49 -23.81
CA GLY A 347 -22.77 -32.90 -22.92
C GLY A 347 -22.76 -31.37 -22.93
N GLU A 348 -23.79 -30.75 -23.49
CA GLU A 348 -24.07 -29.33 -23.35
C GLU A 348 -25.11 -29.14 -22.23
N ASP A 349 -24.95 -28.09 -21.45
CA ASP A 349 -25.75 -27.85 -20.23
C ASP A 349 -26.89 -26.84 -20.46
N PHE A 350 -27.18 -26.49 -21.71
CA PHE A 350 -28.29 -25.60 -22.09
C PHE A 350 -29.67 -26.23 -21.78
N ASP A 351 -30.62 -25.45 -21.28
CA ASP A 351 -32.01 -25.91 -21.18
C ASP A 351 -32.68 -25.93 -22.57
N ALA A 352 -33.05 -27.12 -23.04
CA ALA A 352 -33.74 -27.31 -24.32
C ALA A 352 -35.14 -26.67 -24.37
N ASN A 353 -35.70 -26.26 -23.23
CA ASN A 353 -37.03 -25.66 -23.11
C ASN A 353 -36.98 -24.21 -22.63
N SER A 354 -35.80 -23.58 -22.65
CA SER A 354 -35.64 -22.13 -22.41
C SER A 354 -35.03 -21.46 -23.64
N GLY A 355 -35.76 -20.53 -24.24
CA GLY A 355 -35.26 -19.85 -25.43
C GLY A 355 -35.89 -18.50 -25.74
N LEU A 356 -35.09 -17.68 -26.42
CA LEU A 356 -35.53 -16.48 -27.12
C LEU A 356 -35.93 -16.84 -28.54
N ARG A 357 -37.19 -16.61 -28.89
CA ARG A 357 -37.69 -16.70 -30.26
C ARG A 357 -37.58 -15.34 -30.96
N LEU A 358 -36.81 -15.31 -32.04
CA LEU A 358 -36.68 -14.17 -32.95
C LEU A 358 -37.49 -14.45 -34.20
N TYR A 359 -38.51 -13.64 -34.48
CA TYR A 359 -39.41 -13.84 -35.62
C TYR A 359 -39.44 -12.64 -36.56
N GLY A 360 -39.64 -12.89 -37.85
CA GLY A 360 -39.85 -11.85 -38.86
C GLY A 360 -40.74 -12.29 -40.04
N ASN A 361 -41.09 -11.33 -40.89
CA ASN A 361 -41.98 -11.51 -42.04
C ASN A 361 -41.67 -10.54 -43.21
N GLY A 362 -41.01 -11.06 -44.25
CA GLY A 362 -40.54 -10.32 -45.43
C GLY A 362 -39.04 -10.53 -45.74
N ASP A 363 -38.47 -9.71 -46.65
CA ASP A 363 -37.16 -9.90 -47.26
C ASP A 363 -36.05 -8.97 -46.77
N GLY A 364 -35.01 -9.51 -46.12
CA GLY A 364 -33.80 -8.78 -45.72
C GLY A 364 -33.56 -8.78 -44.20
N PRO A 365 -32.90 -7.73 -43.65
CA PRO A 365 -32.65 -7.61 -42.21
C PRO A 365 -33.94 -7.71 -41.41
N THR A 366 -33.94 -8.59 -40.40
CA THR A 366 -35.07 -8.83 -39.50
C THR A 366 -34.90 -8.03 -38.23
N SER A 367 -33.83 -8.32 -37.49
CA SER A 367 -33.59 -7.70 -36.18
C SER A 367 -32.13 -7.80 -35.78
N THR A 368 -31.71 -6.88 -34.93
CA THR A 368 -30.45 -6.95 -34.19
C THR A 368 -30.77 -7.14 -32.71
N THR A 369 -30.20 -8.19 -32.11
CA THR A 369 -30.20 -8.42 -30.66
C THR A 369 -28.82 -8.07 -30.12
N THR A 370 -28.75 -7.15 -29.17
CA THR A 370 -27.50 -6.77 -28.51
C THR A 370 -27.53 -7.29 -27.08
N LEU A 371 -26.48 -8.01 -26.70
CA LEU A 371 -26.24 -8.44 -25.32
C LEU A 371 -25.02 -7.69 -24.81
N SER A 372 -25.16 -7.00 -23.68
CA SER A 372 -24.06 -6.26 -23.04
C SER A 372 -23.86 -6.79 -21.63
N PHE A 373 -22.61 -6.97 -21.25
CA PHE A 373 -22.21 -7.43 -19.92
C PHE A 373 -21.74 -6.24 -19.08
N ALA A 374 -21.98 -6.31 -17.79
CA ALA A 374 -21.46 -5.38 -16.80
C ALA A 374 -21.37 -6.10 -15.45
N ALA A 375 -20.32 -5.83 -14.69
CA ALA A 375 -20.19 -6.32 -13.33
C ALA A 375 -21.34 -5.78 -12.47
N ASN A 376 -21.88 -6.63 -11.61
CA ASN A 376 -22.77 -6.14 -10.57
C ASN A 376 -21.97 -5.30 -9.56
N PRO A 377 -22.56 -4.24 -8.96
CA PRO A 377 -21.87 -3.49 -7.92
C PRO A 377 -21.46 -4.41 -6.75
N GLY A 378 -20.17 -4.44 -6.43
CA GLY A 378 -19.61 -5.33 -5.40
C GLY A 378 -19.43 -6.77 -5.86
N SER A 379 -19.21 -7.03 -7.16
CA SER A 379 -18.69 -8.34 -7.60
C SER A 379 -17.22 -8.23 -7.99
N ASP A 380 -16.47 -9.29 -7.75
CA ASP A 380 -15.05 -9.41 -8.13
C ASP A 380 -14.90 -9.80 -9.61
N ALA A 381 -15.86 -9.40 -10.45
CA ALA A 381 -15.90 -9.74 -11.86
C ALA A 381 -15.73 -8.48 -12.71
N ALA A 382 -15.01 -8.59 -13.82
CA ALA A 382 -14.83 -7.51 -14.75
C ALA A 382 -16.14 -7.21 -15.48
N ASP A 383 -16.23 -6.04 -16.10
CA ASP A 383 -17.33 -5.72 -17.02
C ASP A 383 -17.37 -6.62 -18.27
N GLU A 384 -16.36 -7.48 -18.45
CA GLU A 384 -16.20 -8.42 -19.55
C GLU A 384 -16.30 -9.86 -19.07
N VAL A 385 -16.79 -10.74 -19.94
CA VAL A 385 -16.94 -12.17 -19.66
C VAL A 385 -16.10 -13.02 -20.61
N GLN A 386 -15.94 -14.30 -20.28
CA GLN A 386 -15.21 -15.26 -21.11
C GLN A 386 -15.99 -16.56 -21.31
N ASN A 387 -15.46 -17.44 -22.19
CA ASN A 387 -16.04 -18.76 -22.47
C ASN A 387 -17.56 -18.74 -22.80
N VAL A 388 -18.02 -17.70 -23.49
CA VAL A 388 -19.43 -17.55 -23.84
C VAL A 388 -19.84 -18.67 -24.79
N SER A 389 -20.96 -19.33 -24.50
CA SER A 389 -21.53 -20.37 -25.35
C SER A 389 -23.06 -20.38 -25.34
N PHE A 390 -23.66 -20.62 -26.51
CA PHE A 390 -25.10 -20.78 -26.71
C PHE A 390 -25.38 -21.44 -28.05
N ARG A 391 -26.62 -21.89 -28.27
CA ARG A 391 -27.07 -22.37 -29.58
C ARG A 391 -28.05 -21.42 -30.24
N LEU A 392 -27.94 -21.36 -31.57
CA LEU A 392 -28.99 -20.88 -32.45
C LEU A 392 -29.64 -22.07 -33.14
N ASN A 393 -30.97 -22.14 -33.14
CA ASN A 393 -31.78 -23.24 -33.64
C ASN A 393 -32.81 -22.76 -34.68
N ASP A 394 -33.30 -23.69 -35.49
CA ASP A 394 -34.17 -23.46 -36.66
C ASP A 394 -33.55 -22.53 -37.72
N ILE A 395 -32.24 -22.62 -37.95
CA ILE A 395 -31.59 -21.94 -39.07
C ILE A 395 -31.95 -22.70 -40.34
N ASP A 396 -33.08 -22.36 -40.97
CA ASP A 396 -33.71 -23.25 -41.93
C ASP A 396 -34.10 -22.60 -43.27
N TRP A 397 -34.59 -23.46 -44.17
CA TRP A 397 -35.03 -23.07 -45.50
C TRP A 397 -36.44 -23.56 -45.83
N GLY A 398 -37.30 -22.59 -46.10
CA GLY A 398 -38.65 -22.76 -46.60
C GLY A 398 -38.74 -22.40 -48.07
N SER A 399 -39.17 -23.35 -48.92
CA SER A 399 -39.25 -23.10 -50.36
C SER A 399 -40.22 -21.97 -50.73
N ASN A 400 -39.69 -20.88 -51.30
CA ASN A 400 -40.42 -19.63 -51.58
C ASN A 400 -41.01 -18.97 -50.33
N ASN A 401 -40.38 -19.20 -49.16
CA ASN A 401 -40.77 -18.62 -47.88
C ASN A 401 -39.57 -17.90 -47.23
N HIS A 402 -38.55 -18.62 -46.78
CA HIS A 402 -37.42 -18.01 -46.07
C HIS A 402 -36.09 -18.71 -46.39
N THR A 403 -35.01 -18.05 -46.04
CA THR A 403 -33.65 -18.61 -45.94
C THR A 403 -32.96 -17.84 -44.84
N ASP A 404 -32.73 -18.47 -43.70
CA ASP A 404 -32.16 -17.77 -42.56
C ASP A 404 -30.71 -17.40 -42.79
N VAL A 405 -30.38 -16.17 -42.39
CA VAL A 405 -29.03 -15.61 -42.44
C VAL A 405 -28.78 -14.92 -41.10
N VAL A 406 -27.83 -15.43 -40.33
CA VAL A 406 -27.51 -14.88 -39.01
C VAL A 406 -26.04 -14.50 -38.96
N THR A 407 -25.74 -13.27 -38.54
CA THR A 407 -24.38 -12.79 -38.28
C THR A 407 -24.18 -12.54 -36.80
N ILE A 408 -23.09 -13.04 -36.22
CA ILE A 408 -22.77 -12.89 -34.79
C ILE A 408 -21.44 -12.13 -34.65
N ASN A 409 -21.49 -10.93 -34.11
CA ASN A 409 -20.30 -10.16 -33.77
C ASN A 409 -20.12 -10.10 -32.26
N ALA A 410 -18.87 -9.99 -31.82
CA ALA A 410 -18.55 -9.79 -30.40
C ALA A 410 -17.44 -8.76 -30.28
N TYR A 411 -17.47 -8.01 -29.19
CA TYR A 411 -16.55 -6.91 -28.91
C TYR A 411 -16.12 -6.95 -27.45
N ASP A 412 -14.87 -6.58 -27.18
CA ASP A 412 -14.36 -6.30 -25.82
C ASP A 412 -14.90 -4.94 -25.31
N ALA A 413 -14.59 -4.56 -24.08
CA ALA A 413 -15.06 -3.30 -23.48
C ALA A 413 -14.55 -2.05 -24.22
N ASP A 414 -13.38 -2.15 -24.86
CA ASP A 414 -12.80 -1.10 -25.71
C ASP A 414 -13.46 -1.00 -27.10
N GLY A 415 -14.32 -1.97 -27.46
CA GLY A 415 -14.99 -2.06 -28.74
C GLY A 415 -14.15 -2.70 -29.85
N ASN A 416 -13.06 -3.38 -29.53
CA ASN A 416 -12.30 -4.19 -30.50
C ASN A 416 -13.03 -5.52 -30.78
N PRO A 417 -12.99 -6.03 -32.02
CA PRO A 417 -13.68 -7.26 -32.37
C PRO A 417 -13.04 -8.51 -31.77
N VAL A 418 -13.85 -9.35 -31.15
CA VAL A 418 -13.48 -10.65 -30.55
C VAL A 418 -13.84 -11.78 -31.52
N ALA A 419 -13.02 -12.83 -31.56
CA ALA A 419 -13.22 -13.95 -32.48
C ALA A 419 -14.41 -14.82 -32.08
N VAL A 420 -15.33 -15.05 -33.02
CA VAL A 420 -16.51 -15.91 -32.84
C VAL A 420 -16.32 -17.24 -33.57
N THR A 421 -16.49 -18.35 -32.86
CA THR A 421 -16.51 -19.70 -33.44
C THR A 421 -17.95 -20.16 -33.65
N ILE A 422 -18.29 -20.55 -34.88
CA ILE A 422 -19.62 -21.05 -35.25
C ILE A 422 -19.48 -22.49 -35.74
N THR A 423 -20.10 -23.42 -35.02
CA THR A 423 -20.12 -24.85 -35.34
C THR A 423 -21.52 -25.29 -35.78
N PRO A 424 -21.78 -25.35 -37.11
CA PRO A 424 -23.10 -25.77 -37.63
C PRO A 424 -23.30 -27.27 -37.47
N GLY A 425 -24.53 -27.68 -37.19
CA GLY A 425 -24.87 -29.07 -36.90
C GLY A 425 -24.88 -29.96 -38.15
N SER A 426 -25.46 -29.52 -39.27
CA SER A 426 -25.14 -30.06 -40.60
C SER A 426 -25.68 -29.23 -41.76
N GLY A 427 -24.93 -29.12 -42.87
CA GLY A 427 -25.46 -28.62 -44.14
C GLY A 427 -25.34 -27.10 -44.34
N ASP A 428 -25.52 -26.33 -43.27
CA ASP A 428 -25.40 -24.87 -43.29
C ASP A 428 -24.00 -24.37 -43.63
N THR A 429 -23.95 -23.18 -44.23
CA THR A 429 -22.71 -22.55 -44.67
C THR A 429 -22.30 -21.44 -43.72
N VAL A 430 -21.10 -21.56 -43.14
CA VAL A 430 -20.46 -20.49 -42.36
C VAL A 430 -19.45 -19.73 -43.21
N SER A 431 -19.56 -18.40 -43.25
CA SER A 431 -18.62 -17.50 -43.90
C SER A 431 -18.30 -16.32 -42.98
N GLY A 432 -17.09 -16.36 -42.40
CA GLY A 432 -16.73 -15.43 -41.31
C GLY A 432 -17.69 -15.64 -40.13
N ASN A 433 -18.25 -14.54 -39.64
CA ASN A 433 -19.20 -14.51 -38.54
C ASN A 433 -20.66 -14.77 -38.96
N THR A 434 -20.91 -15.17 -40.21
CA THR A 434 -22.26 -15.36 -40.74
C THR A 434 -22.53 -16.83 -41.04
N ILE A 435 -23.63 -17.34 -40.50
CA ILE A 435 -24.22 -18.63 -40.89
C ILE A 435 -25.41 -18.40 -41.81
N THR A 436 -25.56 -19.25 -42.81
CA THR A 436 -26.65 -19.21 -43.78
C THR A 436 -27.23 -20.59 -43.95
N ALA A 437 -28.55 -20.68 -43.80
CA ALA A 437 -29.31 -21.91 -43.95
C ALA A 437 -29.04 -22.58 -45.29
N GLU A 438 -29.03 -23.92 -45.30
CA GLU A 438 -28.97 -24.68 -46.54
C GLU A 438 -30.30 -24.66 -47.32
N THR A 439 -30.58 -25.69 -48.13
CA THR A 439 -31.86 -25.80 -48.85
C THR A 439 -32.68 -27.00 -48.36
N VAL A 440 -32.71 -27.16 -47.05
CA VAL A 440 -33.46 -28.18 -46.32
C VAL A 440 -34.30 -27.45 -45.28
N GLY A 441 -35.56 -27.88 -45.13
CA GLY A 441 -36.44 -27.34 -44.09
C GLY A 441 -36.25 -28.17 -42.83
N GLU A 442 -36.05 -27.49 -41.71
CA GLU A 442 -35.72 -28.08 -40.42
C GLU A 442 -36.75 -27.63 -39.39
N SER A 443 -36.53 -28.01 -38.14
CA SER A 443 -37.29 -27.51 -37.00
C SER A 443 -36.31 -27.10 -35.91
N GLU A 444 -36.81 -26.36 -34.92
CA GLU A 444 -36.06 -25.90 -33.75
C GLU A 444 -35.37 -27.05 -32.98
N SER A 445 -35.87 -28.28 -33.12
CA SER A 445 -35.36 -29.49 -32.46
C SER A 445 -34.36 -30.31 -33.28
N ASP A 446 -34.13 -29.96 -34.55
CA ASP A 446 -33.27 -30.70 -35.47
C ASP A 446 -31.82 -30.21 -35.40
N LEU A 447 -30.86 -31.13 -35.29
CA LEU A 447 -29.43 -30.81 -35.36
C LEU A 447 -29.06 -30.07 -36.65
N GLY A 448 -29.76 -30.34 -37.76
CA GLY A 448 -29.43 -29.76 -39.06
C GLY A 448 -29.49 -28.24 -39.06
N GLY A 449 -30.57 -27.66 -38.52
CA GLY A 449 -30.79 -26.23 -38.39
C GLY A 449 -30.26 -25.65 -37.08
N SER A 450 -29.29 -26.31 -36.43
CA SER A 450 -28.71 -25.84 -35.17
C SER A 450 -27.24 -25.48 -35.34
N ALA A 451 -26.79 -24.41 -34.68
CA ALA A 451 -25.38 -24.03 -34.63
C ALA A 451 -24.96 -23.68 -33.20
N LEU A 452 -23.85 -24.26 -32.76
CA LEU A 452 -23.19 -23.90 -31.51
C LEU A 452 -22.31 -22.67 -31.74
N ILE A 453 -22.46 -21.67 -30.89
CA ILE A 453 -21.67 -20.44 -30.88
C ILE A 453 -20.76 -20.47 -29.66
N GLU A 454 -19.46 -20.22 -29.86
CA GLU A 454 -18.45 -20.20 -28.80
C GLU A 454 -17.55 -18.96 -28.98
N ILE A 455 -17.33 -18.20 -27.90
CA ILE A 455 -16.54 -16.98 -27.89
C ILE A 455 -15.63 -17.00 -26.66
N ALA A 456 -14.31 -17.08 -26.88
CA ALA A 456 -13.37 -17.29 -25.79
C ALA A 456 -13.27 -16.10 -24.80
N GLY A 457 -13.47 -14.87 -25.28
CA GLY A 457 -13.33 -13.64 -24.49
C GLY A 457 -11.94 -13.01 -24.52
N PRO A 458 -11.75 -11.87 -23.84
CA PRO A 458 -12.77 -11.10 -23.09
C PRO A 458 -13.88 -10.56 -24.00
N VAL A 459 -15.13 -10.52 -23.53
CA VAL A 459 -16.31 -10.01 -24.28
C VAL A 459 -17.09 -9.03 -23.41
N GLY A 460 -17.21 -7.78 -23.84
CA GLY A 460 -18.10 -6.78 -23.24
C GLY A 460 -19.48 -6.70 -23.93
N SER A 461 -19.58 -7.08 -25.21
CA SER A 461 -20.87 -7.14 -25.91
C SER A 461 -20.92 -8.12 -27.09
N ILE A 462 -22.13 -8.61 -27.40
CA ILE A 462 -22.44 -9.49 -28.53
C ILE A 462 -23.59 -8.89 -29.33
N GLU A 463 -23.47 -8.88 -30.65
CA GLU A 463 -24.54 -8.53 -31.58
C GLU A 463 -24.95 -9.74 -32.42
N ILE A 464 -26.22 -10.13 -32.36
CA ILE A 464 -26.83 -11.14 -33.23
C ILE A 464 -27.74 -10.44 -34.23
N ILE A 465 -27.32 -10.44 -35.49
CA ILE A 465 -28.02 -9.80 -36.60
C ILE A 465 -28.73 -10.89 -37.39
N TYR A 466 -30.05 -10.95 -37.29
CA TYR A 466 -30.88 -11.91 -37.99
C TYR A 466 -31.50 -11.30 -39.24
N GLY A 467 -31.46 -12.02 -40.36
CA GLY A 467 -32.09 -11.64 -41.62
C GLY A 467 -32.66 -12.82 -42.39
N ASN A 468 -33.47 -12.52 -43.39
CA ASN A 468 -34.10 -13.47 -44.30
C ASN A 468 -33.66 -13.23 -45.75
N GLY A 469 -33.30 -14.29 -46.47
CA GLY A 469 -32.95 -14.28 -47.88
C GLY A 469 -34.15 -14.33 -48.87
N GLN A 470 -35.39 -14.45 -48.39
CA GLN A 470 -36.63 -14.49 -49.20
C GLN A 470 -37.76 -13.66 -48.56
N ASP A 471 -38.98 -13.67 -49.13
CA ASP A 471 -40.04 -12.68 -48.84
C ASP A 471 -41.14 -13.16 -47.85
N GLY A 472 -40.91 -14.26 -47.14
CA GLY A 472 -41.90 -14.95 -46.32
C GLY A 472 -41.68 -14.80 -44.81
N THR A 473 -42.27 -15.70 -44.02
CA THR A 473 -42.16 -15.69 -42.55
C THR A 473 -41.09 -16.66 -42.08
N GLN A 474 -40.32 -16.25 -41.07
CA GLN A 474 -39.18 -17.00 -40.54
C GLN A 474 -39.05 -16.82 -39.03
N ALA A 475 -38.39 -17.77 -38.37
CA ALA A 475 -38.01 -17.65 -36.97
C ALA A 475 -36.72 -18.42 -36.70
N ILE A 476 -35.95 -17.95 -35.72
CA ILE A 476 -34.89 -18.72 -35.09
C ILE A 476 -35.08 -18.69 -33.58
N TRP A 477 -34.47 -19.65 -32.90
CA TRP A 477 -34.43 -19.71 -31.44
C TRP A 477 -33.00 -19.60 -30.94
N MET A 478 -32.81 -18.92 -29.83
CA MET A 478 -31.57 -18.90 -29.09
C MET A 478 -31.80 -19.60 -27.75
N THR A 479 -30.96 -20.57 -27.40
CA THR A 479 -30.98 -21.19 -26.06
C THR A 479 -30.52 -20.19 -25.01
N ASP A 480 -30.59 -20.57 -23.74
CA ASP A 480 -29.83 -19.89 -22.69
C ASP A 480 -28.35 -19.72 -23.08
N MET A 481 -27.75 -18.65 -22.57
CA MET A 481 -26.35 -18.32 -22.79
C MET A 481 -25.57 -18.58 -21.53
N HIS A 482 -24.54 -19.41 -21.64
CA HIS A 482 -23.58 -19.69 -20.58
C HIS A 482 -22.32 -18.87 -20.83
N PHE A 483 -21.70 -18.38 -19.77
CA PHE A 483 -20.43 -17.66 -19.81
C PHE A 483 -19.76 -17.78 -18.44
N ASP A 484 -18.45 -17.53 -18.40
CA ASP A 484 -17.73 -17.44 -17.13
C ASP A 484 -17.37 -15.98 -16.87
N THR A 485 -17.35 -15.58 -15.60
CA THR A 485 -16.79 -14.29 -15.17
C THR A 485 -15.30 -14.20 -15.51
N ILE A 486 -14.80 -12.99 -15.64
CA ILE A 486 -13.38 -12.70 -15.57
C ILE A 486 -13.16 -12.08 -14.20
N PRO A 487 -12.46 -12.75 -13.28
CA PRO A 487 -12.10 -12.16 -12.00
C PRO A 487 -11.36 -10.84 -12.19
N VAL A 488 -11.75 -9.80 -11.47
CA VAL A 488 -10.92 -8.62 -11.28
C VAL A 488 -10.05 -8.92 -10.07
N ILE A 489 -8.75 -8.77 -10.26
CA ILE A 489 -7.82 -8.64 -9.16
C ILE A 489 -7.49 -7.15 -9.19
N GLU A 490 -8.17 -6.37 -8.35
CA GLU A 490 -7.70 -5.02 -8.07
C GLU A 490 -6.79 -5.17 -6.87
N ASP A 491 -5.51 -5.40 -7.17
CA ASP A 491 -4.46 -5.40 -6.17
C ASP A 491 -4.54 -4.06 -5.40
N GLY A 492 -4.75 -4.18 -4.09
CA GLY A 492 -5.00 -3.08 -3.16
C GLY A 492 -3.78 -2.20 -2.95
N SER A 493 -3.91 -1.05 -2.29
CA SER A 493 -2.75 -0.40 -1.69
C SER A 493 -2.93 -0.46 -0.20
N ASP A 494 -2.28 -1.44 0.41
CA ASP A 494 -2.64 -1.95 1.71
C ASP A 494 -1.81 -1.35 2.83
N THR A 495 -2.38 -1.37 4.04
CA THR A 495 -1.68 -1.01 5.27
C THR A 495 -1.67 -2.22 6.19
N LEU A 496 -0.52 -2.88 6.30
CA LEU A 496 -0.35 -4.17 6.96
C LEU A 496 0.54 -4.02 8.19
N SER A 497 0.05 -4.44 9.36
CA SER A 497 0.78 -4.40 10.63
C SER A 497 0.80 -5.79 11.28
N GLY A 498 1.99 -6.35 11.49
CA GLY A 498 2.18 -7.63 12.20
C GLY A 498 1.96 -7.47 13.70
N GLY A 499 2.56 -6.45 14.30
CA GLY A 499 2.39 -6.15 15.72
C GLY A 499 3.49 -6.77 16.58
N ALA A 500 3.18 -7.78 17.36
CA ALA A 500 4.09 -8.35 18.35
C ALA A 500 4.28 -9.86 18.19
N GLY A 501 5.32 -10.28 17.50
CA GLY A 501 5.74 -11.67 17.41
C GLY A 501 6.75 -11.86 16.31
N ASN A 502 6.74 -12.98 15.59
CA ASN A 502 7.58 -13.16 14.42
C ASN A 502 6.65 -13.34 13.23
N ASP A 503 6.31 -12.22 12.63
CA ASP A 503 5.21 -12.12 11.69
C ASP A 503 5.69 -12.36 10.25
N ALA A 504 4.79 -12.82 9.39
CA ALA A 504 5.03 -12.96 7.97
C ALA A 504 3.98 -12.15 7.21
N ILE A 505 4.42 -11.09 6.55
CA ILE A 505 3.58 -10.09 5.90
C ILE A 505 3.94 -10.04 4.41
N PHE A 506 2.93 -10.16 3.55
CA PHE A 506 3.06 -10.11 2.10
C PHE A 506 2.10 -9.05 1.56
N GLY A 507 2.62 -7.99 0.94
CA GLY A 507 1.82 -6.95 0.29
C GLY A 507 1.07 -7.50 -0.91
N GLN A 508 1.85 -8.02 -1.87
CA GLN A 508 1.46 -8.58 -3.16
C GLN A 508 1.42 -7.53 -4.26
N GLY A 509 0.27 -7.05 -4.74
CA GLY A 509 0.27 -6.00 -5.75
C GLY A 509 -0.15 -4.66 -5.15
N GLY A 510 0.18 -3.58 -5.85
CA GLY A 510 -0.15 -2.21 -5.44
C GLY A 510 0.89 -1.57 -4.51
N ASP A 511 0.70 -0.29 -4.18
CA ASP A 511 1.69 0.48 -3.40
C ASP A 511 1.45 0.30 -1.88
N ASP A 512 2.09 -0.68 -1.26
CA ASP A 512 1.78 -1.13 0.10
C ASP A 512 2.62 -0.46 1.21
N SER A 513 2.08 -0.47 2.43
CA SER A 513 2.75 -0.03 3.66
C SER A 513 2.78 -1.17 4.67
N LEU A 514 3.96 -1.78 4.87
CA LEU A 514 4.16 -2.94 5.76
C LEU A 514 4.93 -2.54 7.03
N ASP A 515 4.39 -2.85 8.20
CA ASP A 515 5.04 -2.69 9.52
C ASP A 515 5.11 -4.04 10.26
N GLY A 516 6.32 -4.56 10.45
CA GLY A 516 6.56 -5.79 11.22
C GLY A 516 6.34 -5.62 12.72
N GLY A 517 6.53 -4.41 13.24
CA GLY A 517 6.36 -4.13 14.67
C GLY A 517 7.53 -4.64 15.52
N THR A 518 7.32 -5.67 16.35
CA THR A 518 8.36 -6.19 17.24
C THR A 518 8.56 -7.69 17.09
N GLY A 519 9.82 -8.09 16.93
CA GLY A 519 10.28 -9.47 16.90
C GLY A 519 11.11 -9.73 15.65
N SER A 520 11.09 -10.94 15.10
CA SER A 520 11.91 -11.25 13.92
C SER A 520 11.01 -11.56 12.74
N ASP A 521 10.67 -10.52 12.00
CA ASP A 521 9.57 -10.51 11.06
C ASP A 521 10.05 -10.79 9.63
N THR A 522 9.14 -11.16 8.74
CA THR A 522 9.38 -11.37 7.31
C THR A 522 8.41 -10.52 6.53
N LEU A 523 8.91 -9.54 5.80
CA LEU A 523 8.13 -8.62 4.98
C LEU A 523 8.55 -8.78 3.51
N ASP A 524 7.58 -8.97 2.63
CA ASP A 524 7.74 -8.95 1.17
C ASP A 524 6.73 -7.96 0.60
N GLY A 525 7.22 -6.88 -0.03
CA GLY A 525 6.39 -5.85 -0.66
C GLY A 525 5.59 -6.45 -1.81
N GLY A 526 6.27 -6.81 -2.89
CA GLY A 526 5.68 -7.54 -3.99
C GLY A 526 5.89 -6.85 -5.33
N ASP A 527 4.84 -6.59 -6.08
CA ASP A 527 4.85 -5.77 -7.28
C ASP A 527 4.38 -4.34 -6.91
N ASP A 528 4.81 -3.33 -7.68
CA ASP A 528 4.57 -1.90 -7.41
C ASP A 528 5.39 -1.34 -6.23
N ASN A 529 5.12 -0.12 -5.74
CA ASN A 529 6.10 0.64 -4.93
C ASN A 529 5.76 0.59 -3.43
N ASP A 530 6.51 -0.22 -2.69
CA ASP A 530 6.19 -0.51 -1.30
C ASP A 530 7.04 0.26 -0.29
N THR A 531 6.52 0.42 0.92
CA THR A 531 7.27 0.92 2.08
C THR A 531 7.29 -0.15 3.18
N LEU A 532 8.49 -0.58 3.57
CA LEU A 532 8.72 -1.65 4.52
C LEU A 532 9.41 -1.13 5.78
N GLN A 533 8.73 -1.25 6.92
CA GLN A 533 9.26 -1.00 8.25
C GLN A 533 9.37 -2.33 9.01
N GLY A 534 10.57 -2.91 9.10
CA GLY A 534 10.78 -4.16 9.87
C GLY A 534 10.50 -3.99 11.37
N GLY A 535 10.84 -2.81 11.91
CA GLY A 535 10.63 -2.51 13.32
C GLY A 535 11.75 -3.09 14.21
N ALA A 536 11.39 -3.55 15.40
CA ALA A 536 12.36 -3.97 16.40
C ALA A 536 12.63 -5.48 16.36
N GLY A 537 13.73 -5.87 15.74
CA GLY A 537 14.38 -7.13 16.00
C GLY A 537 15.34 -7.50 14.91
N GLY A 538 15.07 -8.56 14.14
CA GLY A 538 16.06 -9.05 13.17
C GLY A 538 15.33 -9.64 12.00
N ASP A 539 15.05 -8.77 11.04
CA ASP A 539 13.93 -8.94 10.11
C ASP A 539 14.40 -9.36 8.72
N SER A 540 13.54 -9.98 7.93
CA SER A 540 13.79 -10.36 6.55
C SER A 540 12.96 -9.46 5.65
N LEU A 541 13.60 -8.53 4.96
CA LEU A 541 12.93 -7.46 4.20
C LEU A 541 13.21 -7.63 2.70
N SER A 542 12.17 -7.68 1.88
CA SER A 542 12.22 -7.84 0.43
C SER A 542 11.27 -6.82 -0.22
N GLY A 543 11.78 -5.97 -1.11
CA GLY A 543 10.95 -5.00 -1.81
C GLY A 543 10.14 -5.64 -2.94
N GLY A 544 10.79 -6.50 -3.74
CA GLY A 544 10.17 -7.11 -4.90
C GLY A 544 10.42 -6.32 -6.20
N ALA A 545 9.37 -5.87 -6.86
CA ALA A 545 9.38 -5.26 -8.17
C ALA A 545 8.67 -3.90 -8.17
N GLY A 546 9.42 -2.84 -7.95
CA GLY A 546 8.93 -1.48 -8.09
C GLY A 546 10.00 -0.52 -7.65
N MET A 547 9.61 0.55 -6.98
CA MET A 547 10.50 1.47 -6.26
C MET A 547 10.25 1.32 -4.76
N ASP A 548 10.95 0.39 -4.13
CA ASP A 548 10.63 -0.03 -2.76
C ASP A 548 11.52 0.67 -1.72
N TYR A 549 10.93 1.07 -0.59
CA TYR A 549 11.57 1.84 0.47
C TYR A 549 11.72 1.03 1.76
N LEU A 550 12.92 1.06 2.34
CA LEU A 550 13.12 0.72 3.75
C LEU A 550 12.87 1.95 4.62
N ASP A 551 11.98 1.84 5.61
CA ASP A 551 11.71 2.91 6.57
C ASP A 551 12.34 2.60 7.94
N TYR A 552 13.40 3.34 8.28
CA TYR A 552 14.04 3.31 9.60
C TYR A 552 13.80 4.59 10.41
N SER A 553 12.88 5.46 9.99
CA SER A 553 12.56 6.73 10.68
C SER A 553 12.09 6.52 12.13
N GLY A 554 11.47 5.37 12.42
CA GLY A 554 11.07 4.96 13.77
C GLY A 554 12.22 4.48 14.68
N SER A 555 13.45 4.34 14.17
CA SER A 555 14.60 3.80 14.91
C SER A 555 15.07 4.76 16.02
N ASP A 556 15.33 4.21 17.22
CA ASP A 556 15.78 4.99 18.38
C ASP A 556 17.32 5.18 18.44
N ALA A 557 18.03 4.74 17.41
CA ALA A 557 19.46 4.93 17.20
C ALA A 557 19.83 4.85 15.72
N ALA A 558 21.03 5.31 15.39
CA ALA A 558 21.56 5.29 14.03
C ALA A 558 21.62 3.88 13.42
N VAL A 559 21.40 3.83 12.10
CA VAL A 559 21.44 2.67 11.21
C VAL A 559 22.59 2.77 10.21
N ASP A 560 23.10 1.61 9.80
CA ASP A 560 24.17 1.40 8.82
C ASP A 560 23.64 0.38 7.80
N ILE A 561 23.20 0.90 6.65
CA ILE A 561 22.50 0.18 5.59
C ILE A 561 23.36 0.21 4.31
N ASP A 562 23.58 -0.96 3.73
CA ASP A 562 24.27 -1.14 2.46
C ASP A 562 23.45 -2.08 1.58
N LEU A 563 22.71 -1.49 0.62
CA LEU A 563 21.85 -2.24 -0.31
C LEU A 563 22.69 -3.12 -1.24
N GLY A 564 23.88 -2.66 -1.63
CA GLY A 564 24.77 -3.42 -2.51
C GLY A 564 25.38 -4.66 -1.86
N ALA A 565 25.69 -4.58 -0.57
CA ALA A 565 26.14 -5.72 0.23
C ALA A 565 24.98 -6.55 0.79
N GLY A 566 23.76 -6.02 0.80
CA GLY A 566 22.58 -6.60 1.45
C GLY A 566 22.76 -6.69 2.97
N THR A 567 23.35 -5.67 3.59
CA THR A 567 23.63 -5.65 5.03
C THR A 567 22.97 -4.47 5.72
N ALA A 568 22.42 -4.73 6.90
CA ALA A 568 21.78 -3.76 7.77
C ALA A 568 22.26 -3.97 9.22
N SER A 569 22.55 -2.87 9.93
CA SER A 569 22.95 -2.92 11.34
C SER A 569 22.73 -1.59 12.06
N GLY A 570 22.74 -1.59 13.40
CA GLY A 570 22.46 -0.38 14.19
C GLY A 570 20.96 -0.22 14.44
N GLY A 571 20.57 0.48 15.50
CA GLY A 571 19.16 0.70 15.86
C GLY A 571 18.22 -0.50 15.62
N HIS A 572 17.10 -0.23 14.96
CA HIS A 572 16.13 -1.22 14.48
C HIS A 572 16.70 -2.14 13.40
N ALA A 573 17.64 -1.68 12.58
CA ALA A 573 18.33 -2.47 11.55
C ALA A 573 19.22 -3.64 12.08
N THR A 574 19.26 -3.89 13.40
CA THR A 574 20.22 -4.82 14.01
C THR A 574 19.83 -6.28 13.85
N GLY A 575 20.32 -6.91 12.79
CA GLY A 575 20.10 -8.34 12.53
C GLY A 575 19.27 -8.58 11.27
N ASP A 576 18.81 -7.49 10.66
CA ASP A 576 18.04 -7.53 9.43
C ASP A 576 18.84 -8.12 8.28
N THR A 577 18.11 -8.76 7.39
CA THR A 577 18.59 -9.28 6.12
C THR A 577 17.77 -8.66 5.01
N LEU A 578 18.47 -8.04 4.06
CA LEU A 578 17.87 -7.34 2.94
C LEU A 578 17.90 -8.23 1.69
N ALA A 579 16.76 -8.39 1.04
CA ALA A 579 16.57 -9.12 -0.21
C ALA A 579 15.99 -8.19 -1.30
N GLY A 580 15.88 -8.70 -2.53
CA GLY A 580 15.80 -7.90 -3.77
C GLY A 580 14.68 -6.86 -3.84
N GLY A 581 14.81 -5.91 -4.78
CA GLY A 581 13.82 -4.86 -5.08
C GLY A 581 14.01 -3.55 -4.30
N LEU A 582 14.80 -3.56 -3.22
CA LEU A 582 14.96 -2.37 -2.38
C LEU A 582 15.80 -1.29 -3.09
N ASP A 583 15.17 -0.13 -3.32
CA ASP A 583 15.76 1.00 -4.04
C ASP A 583 15.92 2.25 -3.17
N GLY A 584 15.02 2.45 -2.20
CA GLY A 584 14.95 3.61 -1.34
C GLY A 584 15.22 3.32 0.14
N ILE A 585 15.73 4.32 0.85
CA ILE A 585 15.94 4.26 2.31
C ILE A 585 15.50 5.58 2.93
N ILE A 586 14.72 5.49 4.00
CA ILE A 586 14.42 6.58 4.91
C ILE A 586 15.21 6.32 6.20
N GLY A 587 16.18 7.18 6.47
CA GLY A 587 16.99 7.17 7.69
C GLY A 587 16.21 7.53 8.94
N SER A 588 16.89 7.43 10.06
CA SER A 588 16.44 7.75 11.41
C SER A 588 16.74 9.21 11.78
N ASP A 589 16.33 9.63 12.99
CA ASP A 589 16.71 10.94 13.56
C ASP A 589 18.17 10.99 14.09
N TRP A 590 19.04 10.07 13.67
CA TRP A 590 20.41 9.94 14.15
C TRP A 590 21.40 9.81 13.01
N ASN A 591 22.68 10.05 13.30
CA ASN A 591 23.79 9.96 12.37
C ASN A 591 23.93 8.60 11.67
N ASP A 592 23.32 8.48 10.49
CA ASP A 592 23.18 7.25 9.73
C ASP A 592 24.29 7.06 8.71
N THR A 593 24.38 5.84 8.18
CA THR A 593 25.24 5.50 7.05
C THR A 593 24.42 4.72 6.03
N LEU A 594 24.12 5.35 4.90
CA LEU A 594 23.23 4.83 3.86
C LEU A 594 24.03 4.65 2.57
N THR A 595 24.14 3.42 2.07
CA THR A 595 24.89 3.08 0.85
C THR A 595 23.98 2.37 -0.16
N GLY A 596 23.99 2.85 -1.40
CA GLY A 596 23.25 2.30 -2.54
C GLY A 596 23.84 1.01 -3.10
N TYR A 597 23.37 0.63 -4.29
CA TYR A 597 23.72 -0.63 -4.95
C TYR A 597 24.25 -0.38 -6.38
N ASP A 598 25.29 -1.13 -6.80
CA ASP A 598 26.02 -0.92 -8.06
C ASP A 598 25.58 -1.81 -9.25
N GLY A 599 24.27 -2.04 -9.40
CA GLY A 599 23.71 -2.77 -10.54
C GLY A 599 23.72 -1.99 -11.83
N GLU A 600 24.81 -2.00 -12.60
CA GLU A 600 24.89 -1.28 -13.89
C GLU A 600 23.67 -1.58 -14.81
N GLY A 601 22.80 -0.58 -14.99
CA GLY A 601 21.60 -0.53 -15.83
C GLY A 601 21.00 0.88 -15.79
N ALA A 602 20.30 1.34 -16.83
CA ALA A 602 19.79 2.72 -16.91
C ALA A 602 18.43 2.92 -16.20
N ASP A 603 17.99 1.91 -15.44
CA ASP A 603 16.62 1.81 -14.90
C ASP A 603 16.58 1.85 -13.36
N TRP A 604 17.72 1.99 -12.67
CA TRP A 604 17.79 1.97 -11.21
C TRP A 604 18.16 3.36 -10.68
N THR A 605 17.36 3.84 -9.74
CA THR A 605 17.44 5.17 -9.12
C THR A 605 17.42 4.95 -7.62
N ASN A 606 18.49 5.24 -6.87
CA ASN A 606 18.38 5.19 -5.42
C ASN A 606 17.70 6.46 -4.90
N VAL A 607 16.77 6.33 -3.94
CA VAL A 607 16.08 7.48 -3.32
C VAL A 607 16.29 7.46 -1.81
N PHE A 608 17.21 8.28 -1.32
CA PHE A 608 17.61 8.27 0.09
C PHE A 608 17.26 9.58 0.80
N TYR A 609 16.71 9.44 2.00
CA TYR A 609 16.46 10.52 2.94
C TYR A 609 17.29 10.26 4.20
N GLY A 610 18.21 11.16 4.54
CA GLY A 610 19.07 11.05 5.73
C GLY A 610 18.28 11.13 7.03
N GLY A 611 17.30 12.05 7.08
CA GLY A 611 16.51 12.32 8.27
C GLY A 611 17.12 13.47 9.07
N ALA A 612 17.21 13.31 10.38
CA ALA A 612 17.96 14.26 11.21
C ALA A 612 19.27 13.61 11.63
N GLY A 613 20.35 14.37 11.80
CA GLY A 613 21.64 13.79 12.18
C GLY A 613 22.77 14.36 11.36
N ASP A 614 24.00 13.91 11.62
CA ASP A 614 25.08 14.17 10.65
C ASP A 614 25.30 12.84 9.91
N ASP A 615 24.71 12.71 8.74
CA ASP A 615 24.55 11.45 8.00
C ASP A 615 25.64 11.26 6.95
N LEU A 616 25.89 10.01 6.60
CA LEU A 616 26.75 9.62 5.49
C LEU A 616 25.91 8.93 4.43
N ILE A 617 25.73 9.56 3.27
CA ILE A 617 24.95 9.04 2.16
C ILE A 617 25.87 8.79 0.97
N ASP A 618 25.88 7.58 0.43
CA ASP A 618 26.62 7.19 -0.77
C ASP A 618 25.68 6.54 -1.80
N GLY A 619 25.37 7.26 -2.88
CA GLY A 619 24.53 6.76 -3.98
C GLY A 619 25.18 5.66 -4.81
N ALA A 620 26.50 5.49 -4.70
CA ALA A 620 27.32 4.55 -5.47
C ALA A 620 27.30 4.80 -6.99
N GLY A 621 26.27 4.37 -7.72
CA GLY A 621 26.15 4.66 -9.14
C GLY A 621 24.77 4.34 -9.67
N GLY A 622 24.37 5.02 -10.74
CA GLY A 622 22.95 5.19 -11.04
C GLY A 622 22.69 6.68 -11.25
N GLY A 623 21.44 7.07 -11.51
CA GLY A 623 21.07 8.48 -11.37
C GLY A 623 20.22 8.58 -10.12
N ASP A 624 20.79 9.08 -9.04
CA ASP A 624 20.21 8.95 -7.71
C ASP A 624 19.52 10.23 -7.22
N LEU A 625 18.62 10.12 -6.24
CA LEU A 625 17.99 11.22 -5.53
C LEU A 625 18.40 11.13 -4.06
N LEU A 626 19.29 12.03 -3.63
CA LEU A 626 19.92 11.99 -2.31
C LEU A 626 19.58 13.26 -1.52
N TYR A 627 18.92 13.09 -0.38
CA TYR A 627 18.50 14.19 0.51
C TYR A 627 19.17 14.01 1.87
N GLY A 628 20.02 14.96 2.28
CA GLY A 628 20.63 14.99 3.63
C GLY A 628 19.61 15.33 4.72
N GLU A 629 18.74 16.30 4.44
CA GLU A 629 17.74 16.84 5.36
C GLU A 629 18.32 17.65 6.53
N ASP A 630 18.14 17.28 7.80
CA ASP A 630 18.53 18.13 8.95
C ASP A 630 19.87 17.69 9.56
N GLY A 631 20.92 18.49 9.42
CA GLY A 631 22.20 18.35 10.13
C GLY A 631 23.40 18.44 9.17
N ASN A 632 24.61 18.05 9.60
CA ASN A 632 25.82 18.29 8.81
C ASN A 632 26.23 17.03 8.04
N ASP A 633 25.71 16.88 6.84
CA ASP A 633 25.75 15.62 6.12
C ASP A 633 26.98 15.49 5.24
N THR A 634 27.34 14.25 4.92
CA THR A 634 28.33 13.92 3.90
C THR A 634 27.65 13.11 2.82
N ILE A 635 27.44 13.72 1.65
CA ILE A 635 26.73 13.10 0.53
C ILE A 635 27.69 12.84 -0.63
N ILE A 636 27.69 11.62 -1.13
CA ILE A 636 28.48 11.17 -2.27
C ILE A 636 27.51 10.71 -3.36
N GLY A 637 27.39 11.47 -4.44
CA GLY A 637 26.53 11.10 -5.57
C GLY A 637 27.00 9.81 -6.25
N GLY A 638 28.31 9.71 -6.47
CA GLY A 638 28.89 8.56 -7.14
C GLY A 638 28.80 8.71 -8.66
N ALA A 639 28.56 7.61 -9.36
CA ALA A 639 28.59 7.56 -10.81
C ALA A 639 27.21 7.65 -11.45
N GLY A 640 26.87 8.79 -12.03
CA GLY A 640 25.83 8.93 -13.02
C GLY A 640 25.33 10.36 -13.05
N ALA A 641 24.02 10.57 -13.02
CA ALA A 641 23.46 11.93 -13.05
C ALA A 641 22.55 12.09 -11.86
N ASP A 642 23.14 12.54 -10.76
CA ASP A 642 22.52 12.52 -9.44
C ASP A 642 21.86 13.86 -9.12
N LEU A 643 20.76 13.82 -8.37
CA LEU A 643 20.13 14.98 -7.76
C LEU A 643 20.42 14.95 -6.26
N ILE A 644 21.17 15.94 -5.78
CA ILE A 644 21.62 16.01 -4.39
C ILE A 644 21.07 17.28 -3.74
N ASP A 645 20.49 17.14 -2.56
CA ASP A 645 20.09 18.26 -1.69
C ASP A 645 20.69 18.04 -0.29
N GLY A 646 21.61 18.92 0.12
CA GLY A 646 22.24 18.86 1.44
C GLY A 646 21.25 19.13 2.56
N GLY A 647 20.30 20.05 2.36
CA GLY A 647 19.30 20.39 3.35
C GLY A 647 19.78 21.48 4.32
N ALA A 648 19.78 21.21 5.62
CA ALA A 648 20.03 22.18 6.67
C ALA A 648 21.22 21.79 7.56
N GLY A 649 22.38 22.35 7.30
CA GLY A 649 23.57 22.27 8.14
C GLY A 649 24.80 22.65 7.35
N ASP A 650 25.99 22.40 7.89
CA ASP A 650 27.23 22.61 7.15
C ASP A 650 27.62 21.31 6.40
N ASP A 651 27.15 21.15 5.16
CA ASP A 651 27.22 19.87 4.44
C ASP A 651 28.52 19.68 3.63
N VAL A 652 28.86 18.42 3.34
CA VAL A 652 29.97 18.04 2.46
C VAL A 652 29.43 17.21 1.30
N ILE A 653 29.42 17.79 0.10
CA ILE A 653 28.84 17.15 -1.09
C ILE A 653 29.94 16.80 -2.09
N HIS A 654 30.04 15.53 -2.45
CA HIS A 654 30.91 15.01 -3.50
C HIS A 654 30.12 14.81 -4.80
N ALA A 655 30.34 15.70 -5.77
CA ALA A 655 29.62 15.70 -7.04
C ALA A 655 30.48 15.20 -8.21
N GLY A 656 29.93 14.25 -8.97
CA GLY A 656 30.43 13.65 -10.19
C GLY A 656 29.85 14.28 -11.46
N SER A 657 30.14 13.65 -12.61
CA SER A 657 29.81 14.18 -13.94
C SER A 657 28.36 13.91 -14.34
N GLY A 658 27.50 14.90 -14.19
CA GLY A 658 26.08 14.81 -14.56
C GLY A 658 25.18 15.38 -13.48
N ASP A 659 25.74 15.51 -12.28
CA ASP A 659 25.05 15.81 -11.04
C ASP A 659 24.52 17.25 -10.98
N SER A 660 23.44 17.40 -10.24
CA SER A 660 22.89 18.66 -9.78
C SER A 660 22.82 18.64 -8.26
N ALA A 661 23.64 19.45 -7.60
CA ALA A 661 23.69 19.53 -6.14
C ALA A 661 23.29 20.91 -5.62
N VAL A 662 22.46 20.92 -4.58
CA VAL A 662 22.11 22.10 -3.78
C VAL A 662 22.66 21.90 -2.37
N GLY A 663 23.33 22.91 -1.81
CA GLY A 663 23.86 22.88 -0.45
C GLY A 663 22.74 23.05 0.56
N GLY A 664 22.01 24.17 0.44
CA GLY A 664 20.80 24.42 1.19
C GLY A 664 21.01 25.53 2.22
N ALA A 665 20.91 25.23 3.51
CA ALA A 665 21.04 26.19 4.59
C ALA A 665 22.23 25.86 5.49
N GLY A 666 23.28 26.67 5.45
CA GLY A 666 24.41 26.54 6.36
C GLY A 666 25.69 27.02 5.73
N ASN A 667 26.76 26.23 5.74
CA ASN A 667 27.99 26.59 5.04
C ASN A 667 28.57 25.34 4.40
N ASP A 668 28.28 25.18 3.12
CA ASP A 668 28.42 23.91 2.45
C ASP A 668 29.76 23.80 1.72
N LEU A 669 30.25 22.58 1.60
CA LEU A 669 31.49 22.25 0.92
C LEU A 669 31.22 21.30 -0.25
N PHE A 670 31.35 21.84 -1.47
CA PHE A 670 31.30 21.05 -2.68
C PHE A 670 32.71 20.59 -3.08
N LEU A 671 32.85 19.28 -3.26
CA LEU A 671 34.04 18.60 -3.73
C LEU A 671 33.73 17.94 -5.07
N ILE A 672 34.59 18.15 -6.07
CA ILE A 672 34.45 17.42 -7.34
C ILE A 672 35.04 16.02 -7.18
N ASP A 673 34.23 14.98 -7.37
CA ASP A 673 34.73 13.61 -7.36
C ASP A 673 35.47 13.29 -8.66
N GLU A 674 36.80 13.13 -8.57
CA GLU A 674 37.65 12.77 -9.71
C GLU A 674 37.35 11.36 -10.25
N THR A 675 36.73 10.49 -9.44
CA THR A 675 36.50 9.09 -9.81
C THR A 675 35.26 8.89 -10.67
N ALA A 676 34.29 9.81 -10.61
CA ALA A 676 33.03 9.79 -11.34
C ALA A 676 32.95 10.78 -12.52
N LEU A 677 34.08 11.10 -13.18
CA LEU A 677 34.11 12.05 -14.28
C LEU A 677 33.95 11.40 -15.67
N GLY A 678 33.19 12.03 -16.58
CA GLY A 678 32.81 11.45 -17.88
C GLY A 678 32.50 12.41 -19.03
N GLY A 679 32.65 13.73 -18.84
CA GLY A 679 32.40 14.75 -19.87
C GLY A 679 30.99 15.37 -19.85
N GLY A 680 30.22 15.17 -18.78
CA GLY A 680 28.90 15.75 -18.53
C GLY A 680 28.95 17.17 -17.96
N THR A 681 27.84 17.64 -17.39
CA THR A 681 27.77 18.93 -16.68
C THR A 681 27.48 18.67 -15.21
N ILE A 682 28.23 19.32 -14.32
CA ILE A 682 27.98 19.37 -12.87
C ILE A 682 27.37 20.73 -12.58
N SER A 683 26.20 20.77 -11.94
CA SER A 683 25.52 21.99 -11.54
C SER A 683 25.51 22.10 -10.02
N LEU A 684 26.10 23.16 -9.49
CA LEU A 684 26.23 23.37 -8.04
C LEU A 684 25.57 24.68 -7.64
N ASP A 685 24.69 24.65 -6.65
CA ASP A 685 24.09 25.86 -6.07
C ASP A 685 24.30 25.83 -4.55
N GLY A 686 25.00 26.81 -4.00
CA GLY A 686 25.25 26.87 -2.56
C GLY A 686 23.96 27.00 -1.75
N GLY A 687 23.19 28.04 -2.03
CA GLY A 687 22.02 28.41 -1.22
C GLY A 687 22.03 29.92 -1.01
N GLU A 688 21.02 30.47 -0.31
CA GLU A 688 21.13 31.83 0.24
C GLU A 688 20.43 31.94 1.63
N SER A 689 20.23 30.81 2.31
CA SER A 689 19.42 30.68 3.54
C SER A 689 20.30 30.43 4.75
N ASP A 690 20.20 31.30 5.77
CA ASP A 690 20.84 31.11 7.08
C ASP A 690 22.37 30.82 7.06
N GLU A 691 23.11 31.40 6.09
CA GLU A 691 24.57 31.28 5.93
C GLU A 691 25.40 32.38 6.66
N PRO A 692 25.99 32.14 7.83
CA PRO A 692 26.88 33.11 8.47
C PRO A 692 28.27 33.22 7.80
N LEU A 693 28.73 32.20 7.08
CA LEU A 693 30.08 32.12 6.48
C LEU A 693 30.07 31.87 4.97
N GLY A 694 29.00 31.28 4.40
CA GLY A 694 28.76 31.02 2.97
C GLY A 694 29.48 29.80 2.41
N ASP A 695 29.19 29.42 1.17
CA ASP A 695 29.48 28.11 0.59
C ASP A 695 30.83 28.07 -0.13
N THR A 696 31.43 26.88 -0.18
CA THR A 696 32.78 26.64 -0.68
C THR A 696 32.80 25.55 -1.75
N LEU A 697 33.28 25.88 -2.95
CA LEU A 697 33.63 24.90 -3.98
C LEU A 697 35.14 24.63 -3.99
N ASP A 698 35.56 23.36 -3.92
CA ASP A 698 36.94 22.91 -4.13
C ASP A 698 37.03 21.94 -5.33
N PHE A 699 37.72 22.37 -6.39
CA PHE A 699 37.99 21.56 -7.57
C PHE A 699 39.02 20.42 -7.33
N GLY A 700 39.51 20.21 -6.10
CA GLY A 700 40.48 19.15 -5.80
C GLY A 700 41.86 19.32 -6.44
N GLY A 701 42.10 20.45 -7.12
CA GLY A 701 43.29 20.69 -7.94
C GLY A 701 43.17 20.23 -9.40
N LEU A 702 41.96 19.85 -9.86
CA LEU A 702 41.68 19.46 -11.25
C LEU A 702 41.89 20.60 -12.26
N ILE A 703 41.64 21.84 -11.84
CA ILE A 703 41.84 23.07 -12.63
C ILE A 703 42.41 24.20 -11.77
N ASP A 704 42.97 25.24 -12.40
CA ASP A 704 43.28 26.49 -11.70
C ASP A 704 42.04 27.40 -11.68
N TRP A 705 41.87 28.18 -10.62
CA TRP A 705 40.83 29.20 -10.50
C TRP A 705 40.93 30.30 -11.57
N ASP A 706 42.09 30.41 -12.22
CA ASP A 706 42.29 31.28 -13.38
C ASP A 706 41.58 30.78 -14.66
N ASP A 707 41.23 29.49 -14.72
CA ASP A 707 40.53 28.86 -15.86
C ASP A 707 38.99 28.92 -15.70
N VAL A 708 38.51 29.46 -14.58
CA VAL A 708 37.09 29.67 -14.28
C VAL A 708 36.57 30.92 -14.98
N THR A 709 35.44 30.78 -15.68
CA THR A 709 34.70 31.88 -16.30
C THR A 709 33.58 32.35 -15.38
N TYR A 710 33.77 33.50 -14.73
CA TYR A 710 32.78 34.07 -13.83
C TYR A 710 31.62 34.76 -14.57
N THR A 711 30.39 34.41 -14.20
CA THR A 711 29.14 35.06 -14.64
C THR A 711 28.65 36.08 -13.60
N SER A 712 28.92 35.84 -12.31
CA SER A 712 28.81 36.79 -11.21
C SER A 712 30.16 36.91 -10.48
N THR A 713 30.43 38.09 -9.92
CA THR A 713 31.62 38.33 -9.07
C THR A 713 31.22 38.94 -7.73
N ASP A 714 29.94 38.80 -7.37
CA ASP A 714 29.46 39.23 -6.06
C ASP A 714 30.10 38.33 -5.00
N PRO A 715 30.83 38.86 -4.00
CA PRO A 715 31.47 38.05 -2.98
C PRO A 715 30.51 37.36 -1.99
N SER A 716 29.21 37.56 -2.15
CA SER A 716 28.13 36.91 -1.40
C SER A 716 27.16 36.16 -2.32
N ALA A 717 27.58 35.90 -3.56
CA ALA A 717 26.83 35.12 -4.56
C ALA A 717 27.74 34.91 -5.80
N LEU A 718 28.90 34.26 -5.62
CA LEU A 718 29.84 34.02 -6.72
C LEU A 718 29.26 32.97 -7.66
N ALA A 719 29.26 33.25 -8.95
CA ALA A 719 28.76 32.31 -9.96
C ALA A 719 29.67 32.26 -11.18
N GLY A 720 29.78 31.10 -11.80
CA GLY A 720 30.63 30.90 -12.95
C GLY A 720 30.58 29.49 -13.49
N SER A 721 31.49 29.21 -14.41
CA SER A 721 31.68 27.86 -14.91
C SER A 721 33.13 27.59 -15.27
N ALA A 722 33.51 26.31 -15.25
CA ALA A 722 34.83 25.86 -15.60
C ALA A 722 34.79 24.51 -16.29
N THR A 723 35.68 24.28 -17.25
CA THR A 723 35.75 23.00 -17.98
C THR A 723 36.98 22.23 -17.56
N LEU A 724 36.78 21.01 -17.06
CA LEU A 724 37.82 20.09 -16.64
C LEU A 724 38.54 19.45 -17.85
N SER A 725 39.67 18.79 -17.59
CA SER A 725 40.56 18.29 -18.65
C SER A 725 39.98 17.13 -19.49
N ASP A 726 38.99 16.44 -18.95
CA ASP A 726 38.23 15.36 -19.59
C ASP A 726 37.05 15.88 -20.43
N GLY A 727 36.70 17.16 -20.29
CA GLY A 727 35.59 17.82 -20.97
C GLY A 727 34.38 18.11 -20.08
N THR A 728 34.39 17.68 -18.82
CA THR A 728 33.29 17.93 -17.88
C THR A 728 33.16 19.43 -17.60
N LEU A 729 31.93 19.96 -17.65
CA LEU A 729 31.62 21.36 -17.37
C LEU A 729 31.09 21.48 -15.95
N VAL A 730 31.74 22.23 -15.07
CA VAL A 730 31.21 22.58 -13.75
C VAL A 730 30.60 23.97 -13.84
N GLU A 731 29.31 24.08 -13.59
CA GLU A 731 28.59 25.34 -13.40
C GLU A 731 28.29 25.51 -11.91
N PHE A 732 28.50 26.70 -11.38
CA PHE A 732 28.26 26.98 -9.97
C PHE A 732 27.62 28.35 -9.76
N SER A 733 26.79 28.47 -8.73
CA SER A 733 26.23 29.73 -8.22
C SER A 733 26.29 29.77 -6.69
N ASN A 734 26.16 30.99 -6.15
CA ASN A 734 26.06 31.26 -4.71
C ASN A 734 27.24 30.68 -3.89
N MET A 735 28.48 31.09 -4.20
CA MET A 735 29.70 30.66 -3.48
C MET A 735 30.47 31.85 -2.86
N GLU A 736 31.16 31.70 -1.71
CA GLU A 736 31.64 32.85 -0.90
C GLU A 736 33.18 33.05 -0.69
N ASP A 737 34.14 32.09 -0.79
CA ASP A 737 35.51 32.32 -0.21
C ASP A 737 36.85 31.64 -0.74
N VAL A 738 38.05 32.29 -0.53
CA VAL A 738 39.50 31.89 -0.81
C VAL A 738 40.61 32.61 0.10
N ILE A 739 41.79 32.01 0.47
CA ILE A 739 42.70 32.24 1.71
C ILE A 739 44.14 32.96 1.59
N ILE A 740 44.80 33.55 2.68
CA ILE A 740 46.09 34.37 2.76
C ILE A 740 47.19 34.02 3.86
N CYS A 741 48.54 33.86 3.63
CA CYS A 741 49.61 33.50 4.66
C CYS A 741 51.16 33.87 4.40
N PHE A 742 52.16 33.58 5.31
CA PHE A 742 53.67 33.69 5.16
C PHE A 742 54.39 32.34 4.88
N THR A 743 55.54 32.22 4.18
CA THR A 743 56.18 30.88 4.03
C THR A 743 57.18 30.48 5.13
N GLY A 744 57.38 29.18 5.33
CA GLY A 744 58.41 28.61 6.22
C GLY A 744 59.83 29.04 5.88
N GLY A 745 60.69 29.17 6.91
CA GLY A 745 62.07 29.64 6.81
C GLY A 745 62.23 31.16 6.80
N THR A 746 61.13 31.92 6.79
CA THR A 746 61.12 33.38 6.88
C THR A 746 61.63 33.84 8.25
N MET A 747 62.64 34.70 8.27
CA MET A 747 63.24 35.20 9.51
C MET A 747 62.46 36.41 10.07
N ILE A 748 61.80 36.22 11.20
CA ILE A 748 61.05 37.26 11.93
C ILE A 748 61.93 37.90 13.00
N GLN A 749 61.96 39.23 13.06
CA GLN A 749 62.77 39.96 14.03
C GLN A 749 62.19 39.83 15.45
N THR A 750 62.98 39.28 16.39
CA THR A 750 62.58 39.12 17.80
C THR A 750 63.53 39.81 18.78
N ALA A 751 63.19 39.84 20.07
CA ALA A 751 64.05 40.35 21.14
C ALA A 751 65.41 39.62 21.26
N ARG A 752 65.53 38.41 20.70
CA ARG A 752 66.75 37.58 20.72
C ARG A 752 67.51 37.58 19.38
N GLY A 753 67.15 38.49 18.47
CA GLY A 753 67.59 38.49 17.08
C GLY A 753 66.57 37.88 16.14
N ALA A 754 66.84 37.87 14.83
CA ALA A 754 65.95 37.27 13.85
C ALA A 754 65.87 35.74 14.05
N ARG A 755 64.67 35.17 14.01
CA ARG A 755 64.40 33.72 14.17
C ARG A 755 63.48 33.22 13.05
N PRO A 756 63.59 31.96 12.60
CA PRO A 756 62.65 31.38 11.64
C PRO A 756 61.21 31.42 12.18
N VAL A 757 60.23 31.63 11.30
CA VAL A 757 58.81 31.76 11.67
C VAL A 757 58.28 30.47 12.32
N GLU A 758 58.70 29.31 11.84
CA GLU A 758 58.34 27.99 12.35
C GLU A 758 58.85 27.69 13.78
N ASP A 759 59.86 28.44 14.24
CA ASP A 759 60.44 28.32 15.58
C ASP A 759 59.73 29.21 16.62
N LEU A 760 58.88 30.14 16.18
CA LEU A 760 58.17 31.03 17.09
C LEU A 760 57.08 30.28 17.86
N ARG A 761 56.85 30.68 19.11
CA ARG A 761 55.77 30.14 19.96
C ARG A 761 54.99 31.28 20.60
N PRO A 762 53.71 31.08 20.96
CA PRO A 762 52.95 32.06 21.73
C PRO A 762 53.74 32.55 22.96
N GLY A 763 53.76 33.85 23.19
CA GLY A 763 54.53 34.55 24.22
C GLY A 763 55.92 35.04 23.78
N ASP A 764 56.45 34.60 22.63
CA ASP A 764 57.69 35.14 22.09
C ASP A 764 57.54 36.63 21.73
N LEU A 765 58.54 37.44 22.06
CA LEU A 765 58.54 38.88 21.80
C LEU A 765 59.03 39.18 20.38
N VAL A 766 58.11 39.55 19.50
CA VAL A 766 58.36 39.96 18.11
C VAL A 766 58.44 41.49 18.03
N LEU A 767 59.39 42.00 17.26
CA LEU A 767 59.51 43.43 17.02
C LEU A 767 58.43 43.88 16.03
N THR A 768 57.57 44.78 16.46
CA THR A 768 56.60 45.48 15.63
C THR A 768 57.03 46.92 15.39
N ARG A 769 56.57 47.50 14.29
CA ARG A 769 56.95 48.85 13.83
C ARG A 769 56.51 49.93 14.81
N ASP A 770 55.25 49.86 15.24
CA ASP A 770 54.60 50.98 15.93
C ASP A 770 54.68 50.86 17.45
N HIS A 771 54.74 49.62 17.96
CA HIS A 771 54.63 49.35 19.39
C HIS A 771 55.85 48.63 19.99
N GLY A 772 56.94 48.49 19.23
CA GLY A 772 58.16 47.86 19.71
C GLY A 772 57.98 46.35 19.93
N MET A 773 58.53 45.80 21.01
CA MET A 773 58.46 44.35 21.26
C MET A 773 57.07 43.95 21.78
N GLN A 774 56.32 43.17 21.01
CA GLN A 774 54.98 42.68 21.36
C GLN A 774 54.98 41.14 21.51
N PRO A 775 54.24 40.60 22.49
CA PRO A 775 54.10 39.16 22.64
C PRO A 775 53.21 38.58 21.55
N LEU A 776 53.71 37.55 20.86
CA LEU A 776 52.92 36.76 19.91
C LEU A 776 51.78 36.05 20.67
N ARG A 777 50.54 36.18 20.20
CA ARG A 777 49.38 35.55 20.85
C ARG A 777 49.06 34.20 20.27
N TRP A 778 49.20 34.07 18.96
CA TRP A 778 48.90 32.83 18.27
C TRP A 778 49.75 32.71 17.00
N ILE A 779 50.04 31.46 16.62
CA ILE A 779 50.74 31.11 15.39
C ILE A 779 50.12 29.84 14.80
N GLY A 780 49.57 29.96 13.60
CA GLY A 780 49.03 28.83 12.83
C GLY A 780 49.88 28.49 11.63
N SER A 781 49.84 27.25 11.17
CA SER A 781 50.54 26.82 9.95
C SER A 781 49.74 25.84 9.11
N ARG A 782 49.82 25.95 7.77
CA ARG A 782 49.20 25.06 6.79
C ARG A 782 50.19 24.72 5.68
N GLY A 783 50.38 23.44 5.37
CA GLY A 783 51.16 22.99 4.22
C GLY A 783 50.29 22.88 2.98
N VAL A 784 50.74 23.41 1.84
CA VAL A 784 50.05 23.31 0.54
C VAL A 784 51.04 23.03 -0.59
N THR A 785 50.55 22.56 -1.73
CA THR A 785 51.33 22.53 -2.98
C THR A 785 51.52 23.97 -3.47
N GLY A 786 52.76 24.37 -3.75
CA GLY A 786 53.09 25.75 -4.09
C GLY A 786 52.97 26.05 -5.58
N THR A 787 51.85 25.74 -6.22
CA THR A 787 51.58 25.98 -7.65
C THR A 787 50.43 26.97 -7.82
N GLY A 788 50.32 27.62 -8.99
CA GLY A 788 49.23 28.56 -9.30
C GLY A 788 49.01 29.61 -8.21
N ASN A 789 47.77 29.80 -7.77
CA ASN A 789 47.36 30.75 -6.73
C ASN A 789 47.93 30.49 -5.31
N PHE A 790 48.56 29.33 -5.08
CA PHE A 790 49.30 29.02 -3.85
C PHE A 790 50.83 29.12 -4.03
N ALA A 791 51.32 29.39 -5.24
CA ALA A 791 52.73 29.63 -5.48
C ALA A 791 53.17 30.93 -4.79
N PRO A 792 54.22 30.90 -3.95
CA PRO A 792 54.63 32.05 -3.17
C PRO A 792 55.21 33.15 -4.06
N ILE A 793 54.94 34.40 -3.68
CA ILE A 793 55.59 35.57 -4.24
C ILE A 793 56.95 35.73 -3.58
N ARG A 794 58.00 35.54 -4.36
CA ARG A 794 59.38 35.77 -3.96
C ARG A 794 59.81 37.20 -4.27
N PHE A 795 60.23 37.90 -3.23
CA PHE A 795 60.98 39.15 -3.30
C PHE A 795 62.48 38.84 -3.24
N ALA A 796 63.25 39.20 -4.27
CA ALA A 796 64.70 39.01 -4.29
C ALA A 796 65.37 39.85 -3.18
N PRO A 797 66.57 39.46 -2.67
CA PRO A 797 67.29 40.23 -1.67
C PRO A 797 67.48 41.70 -2.08
N GLY A 798 67.20 42.63 -1.17
CA GLY A 798 67.34 44.07 -1.37
C GLY A 798 66.19 44.76 -2.11
N THR A 799 65.17 44.02 -2.59
CA THR A 799 64.06 44.58 -3.38
C THR A 799 63.21 45.58 -2.60
N LEU A 800 62.89 45.26 -1.35
CA LEU A 800 62.20 46.16 -0.41
C LEU A 800 63.09 46.57 0.77
N GLY A 801 64.39 46.32 0.66
CA GLY A 801 65.34 46.42 1.78
C GLY A 801 65.46 45.14 2.61
N ASN A 802 64.97 44.01 2.10
CA ASN A 802 65.08 42.69 2.72
C ASN A 802 66.50 42.13 2.64
N ASP A 803 66.96 41.54 3.74
CA ASP A 803 68.32 40.99 3.87
C ASP A 803 68.51 39.68 3.08
N ARG A 804 67.43 38.90 2.94
CA ARG A 804 67.36 37.63 2.18
C ARG A 804 66.15 37.61 1.27
N ALA A 805 66.02 36.57 0.44
CA ALA A 805 64.80 36.39 -0.34
C ALA A 805 63.63 36.16 0.61
N LEU A 806 62.57 36.96 0.45
CA LEU A 806 61.35 36.86 1.25
C LEU A 806 60.28 36.18 0.39
N LEU A 807 59.62 35.17 0.93
CA LEU A 807 58.53 34.46 0.28
C LEU A 807 57.26 34.58 1.12
N VAL A 808 56.17 34.94 0.47
CA VAL A 808 54.86 35.13 1.10
C VAL A 808 53.78 34.64 0.16
N SER A 809 52.59 34.35 0.68
CA SER A 809 51.45 34.00 -0.18
C SER A 809 51.09 35.18 -1.10
N PRO A 810 50.44 34.91 -2.25
CA PRO A 810 50.00 35.96 -3.17
C PRO A 810 49.19 37.10 -2.53
N GLN A 811 48.34 36.78 -1.57
CA GLN A 811 47.49 37.76 -0.90
C GLN A 811 48.15 38.45 0.30
N HIS A 812 49.34 38.01 0.71
CA HIS A 812 50.06 38.58 1.85
C HIS A 812 50.42 40.05 1.59
N ARG A 813 50.17 40.96 2.54
CA ARG A 813 50.36 42.39 2.30
C ARG A 813 51.70 42.89 2.81
N MET A 814 52.39 43.63 1.96
CA MET A 814 53.68 44.26 2.23
C MET A 814 53.47 45.75 2.56
N LEU A 815 54.20 46.27 3.54
CA LEU A 815 54.16 47.70 3.84
C LEU A 815 54.90 48.49 2.75
N HIS A 816 54.19 49.38 2.08
CA HIS A 816 54.75 50.30 1.11
C HIS A 816 54.72 51.73 1.64
N LYS A 817 55.86 52.43 1.52
CA LYS A 817 56.02 53.82 1.95
C LYS A 817 56.50 54.69 0.79
N SER A 818 55.70 55.67 0.40
CA SER A 818 56.08 56.63 -0.63
C SER A 818 55.38 57.98 -0.47
N THR A 819 55.95 59.03 -1.05
CA THR A 819 55.28 60.34 -1.13
C THR A 819 54.00 60.27 -1.98
N SER A 820 53.95 59.37 -2.96
CA SER A 820 52.79 59.12 -3.81
C SER A 820 51.64 58.49 -3.02
N ALA A 821 51.93 57.59 -2.06
CA ALA A 821 50.91 57.03 -1.18
C ALA A 821 50.21 58.13 -0.36
N ASN A 822 51.00 59.04 0.21
CA ASN A 822 50.47 60.19 0.96
C ASN A 822 49.64 61.13 0.08
N LEU A 823 50.00 61.27 -1.21
CA LEU A 823 49.28 62.13 -2.14
C LEU A 823 47.92 61.51 -2.55
N TYR A 824 47.91 60.22 -2.84
CA TYR A 824 46.72 59.54 -3.38
C TYR A 824 45.74 59.08 -2.29
N PHE A 825 46.25 58.61 -1.16
CA PHE A 825 45.45 57.97 -0.11
C PHE A 825 45.44 58.74 1.20
N ASN A 826 46.10 59.90 1.25
CA ASN A 826 46.25 60.71 2.47
C ASN A 826 46.89 59.94 3.65
N ASP A 827 47.67 58.90 3.33
CA ASP A 827 48.45 58.11 4.29
C ASP A 827 49.86 57.86 3.72
N PRO A 828 50.93 58.20 4.46
CA PRO A 828 52.30 57.96 4.00
C PRO A 828 52.71 56.48 3.96
N GLU A 829 51.93 55.57 4.57
CA GLU A 829 52.22 54.13 4.62
C GLU A 829 50.94 53.33 4.32
N VAL A 830 51.01 52.42 3.34
CA VAL A 830 49.88 51.60 2.90
C VAL A 830 50.30 50.13 2.78
N LEU A 831 49.33 49.22 2.82
CA LEU A 831 49.53 47.78 2.65
C LEU A 831 49.13 47.36 1.25
N ILE A 832 50.03 46.65 0.55
CA ILE A 832 49.81 46.18 -0.83
C ILE A 832 49.94 44.65 -0.85
N PRO A 833 48.92 43.91 -1.33
CA PRO A 833 49.04 42.47 -1.56
C PRO A 833 50.22 42.14 -2.49
N ALA A 834 51.01 41.12 -2.13
CA ALA A 834 52.26 40.76 -2.79
C ALA A 834 52.08 40.47 -4.29
N LYS A 835 50.97 39.83 -4.67
CA LYS A 835 50.62 39.55 -6.07
C LYS A 835 50.48 40.80 -6.93
N HIS A 836 50.12 41.94 -6.33
CA HIS A 836 50.03 43.22 -7.03
C HIS A 836 51.37 43.96 -7.15
N MET A 837 52.44 43.41 -6.56
CA MET A 837 53.79 43.98 -6.63
C MET A 837 54.69 43.23 -7.63
N ILE A 838 54.20 42.18 -8.29
CA ILE A 838 54.97 41.40 -9.26
C ILE A 838 55.46 42.31 -10.40
N ASP A 839 56.77 42.32 -10.63
CA ASP A 839 57.41 43.11 -11.68
C ASP A 839 58.11 42.25 -12.74
N GLY A 840 57.97 40.93 -12.63
CA GLY A 840 58.57 39.94 -13.54
C GLY A 840 60.08 39.81 -13.41
N SER A 841 60.72 40.51 -12.48
CA SER A 841 62.18 40.50 -12.29
C SER A 841 62.58 40.30 -10.82
N ALA A 842 62.52 41.35 -10.00
CA ALA A 842 62.89 41.30 -8.59
C ALA A 842 61.77 40.73 -7.71
N ILE A 843 60.51 40.79 -8.18
CA ILE A 843 59.33 40.24 -7.51
C ILE A 843 58.65 39.29 -8.47
N GLN A 844 58.66 38.00 -8.14
CA GLN A 844 58.19 36.92 -9.00
C GLN A 844 57.40 35.89 -8.20
N GLN A 845 56.32 35.37 -8.78
CA GLN A 845 55.66 34.16 -8.29
C GLN A 845 56.50 32.95 -8.68
N ILE A 846 56.80 32.06 -7.72
CA ILE A 846 57.69 30.92 -7.95
C ILE A 846 57.04 29.65 -7.45
N GLU A 847 56.85 28.71 -8.37
CA GLU A 847 56.30 27.40 -8.05
C GLU A 847 57.27 26.55 -7.23
N GLN A 848 56.70 25.79 -6.28
CA GLN A 848 57.43 24.86 -5.45
C GLN A 848 56.58 23.62 -5.20
N LEU A 849 57.23 22.46 -5.11
CA LEU A 849 56.56 21.18 -4.85
C LEU A 849 55.71 21.22 -3.56
N ARG A 850 56.12 22.01 -2.57
CA ARG A 850 55.40 22.21 -1.32
C ARG A 850 55.83 23.51 -0.65
N VAL A 851 54.89 24.20 -0.02
CA VAL A 851 55.11 25.42 0.75
C VAL A 851 54.30 25.32 2.05
N ASP A 852 54.98 25.51 3.18
CA ASP A 852 54.30 25.64 4.47
C ASP A 852 54.07 27.12 4.76
N TYR A 853 52.82 27.46 5.00
CA TYR A 853 52.32 28.80 5.22
C TYR A 853 52.04 29.04 6.71
N TYR A 854 52.42 30.19 7.27
CA TYR A 854 52.36 30.55 8.69
C TYR A 854 51.61 31.88 8.89
N HIS A 855 50.83 31.98 9.96
CA HIS A 855 50.14 33.20 10.38
C HIS A 855 50.64 33.66 11.75
N LEU A 856 50.80 34.97 11.95
CA LEU A 856 51.25 35.55 13.22
C LEU A 856 50.19 36.52 13.75
N LEU A 857 49.63 36.25 14.92
CA LEU A 857 48.58 37.08 15.52
C LEU A 857 49.04 37.70 16.85
N PHE A 858 48.66 38.95 17.08
CA PHE A 858 48.97 39.74 18.29
C PHE A 858 47.68 40.21 18.97
N ASP A 859 47.76 41.09 19.99
CA ASP A 859 46.57 41.69 20.64
C ASP A 859 45.84 42.73 19.76
N ARG A 860 46.40 43.03 18.59
CA ARG A 860 45.89 43.94 17.56
C ARG A 860 46.62 43.64 16.27
N HIS A 861 46.14 44.19 15.16
CA HIS A 861 46.88 44.10 13.93
C HIS A 861 48.19 44.90 14.01
N GLU A 862 49.32 44.25 13.76
CA GLU A 862 50.67 44.81 13.88
C GLU A 862 51.42 44.75 12.55
N ILE A 863 52.38 45.65 12.36
CA ILE A 863 53.35 45.56 11.28
C ILE A 863 54.64 44.93 11.82
N VAL A 864 54.96 43.73 11.36
CA VAL A 864 56.13 42.95 11.79
C VAL A 864 57.29 43.11 10.81
N PHE A 865 58.49 42.73 11.23
CA PHE A 865 59.67 42.71 10.36
C PHE A 865 60.04 41.29 9.96
N ALA A 866 59.78 40.95 8.69
CA ALA A 866 60.15 39.69 8.05
C ALA A 866 61.32 39.92 7.09
N GLU A 867 62.43 39.20 7.29
CA GLU A 867 63.70 39.39 6.57
C GLU A 867 64.19 40.85 6.59
N GLY A 868 63.89 41.59 7.66
CA GLY A 868 64.23 43.01 7.81
C GLY A 868 63.24 43.98 7.17
N VAL A 869 62.21 43.49 6.44
CA VAL A 869 61.18 44.31 5.79
C VAL A 869 59.90 44.31 6.58
N ALA A 870 59.24 45.47 6.63
CA ALA A 870 57.95 45.63 7.26
C ALA A 870 56.83 44.97 6.44
N SER A 871 56.07 44.07 7.04
CA SER A 871 54.91 43.39 6.43
C SER A 871 53.79 43.20 7.44
N GLU A 872 52.61 42.86 6.92
CA GLU A 872 51.40 42.66 7.71
C GLU A 872 51.53 41.46 8.67
N SER A 873 51.04 41.57 9.91
CA SER A 873 50.71 40.38 10.72
C SER A 873 49.35 39.83 10.29
N PHE A 874 48.97 38.64 10.71
CA PHE A 874 47.63 38.14 10.43
C PHE A 874 46.58 39.06 11.09
N HIS A 875 45.57 39.47 10.32
CA HIS A 875 44.40 40.17 10.82
C HIS A 875 43.20 39.21 10.74
N PRO A 876 42.63 38.79 11.87
CA PRO A 876 41.49 37.88 11.92
C PRO A 876 40.19 38.67 11.69
N GLY A 877 40.14 39.41 10.58
CA GLY A 877 38.89 39.97 10.08
C GLY A 877 38.12 38.88 9.34
N HIS A 878 36.98 39.22 8.72
CA HIS A 878 36.14 38.26 7.98
C HIS A 878 36.96 37.33 7.06
N MET A 879 37.72 37.90 6.12
CA MET A 879 38.59 37.15 5.19
C MET A 879 39.76 36.43 5.87
N GLY A 880 40.16 36.86 7.06
CA GLY A 880 41.27 36.26 7.79
C GLY A 880 40.85 35.01 8.55
N LEU A 881 39.72 35.08 9.26
CA LEU A 881 39.17 33.94 9.99
C LEU A 881 38.80 32.79 9.04
N ARG A 882 38.14 33.10 7.92
CA ARG A 882 37.82 32.14 6.86
C ARG A 882 39.06 31.48 6.23
N ALA A 883 40.22 32.12 6.37
CA ALA A 883 41.52 31.63 5.93
C ALA A 883 42.17 30.53 6.78
N LEU A 884 41.54 30.14 7.90
CA LEU A 884 42.10 29.18 8.87
C LEU A 884 41.29 27.87 8.92
N SER A 885 41.98 26.75 9.16
CA SER A 885 41.30 25.47 9.45
C SER A 885 40.45 25.57 10.72
N GLN A 886 39.38 24.77 10.84
CA GLN A 886 38.49 24.78 12.00
C GLN A 886 39.22 24.64 13.35
N PRO A 887 40.17 23.69 13.55
CA PRO A 887 40.93 23.63 14.81
C PRO A 887 41.72 24.90 15.11
N SER A 888 42.24 25.56 14.07
CA SER A 888 42.97 26.82 14.17
C SER A 888 42.05 27.99 14.52
N ARG A 889 40.82 28.01 13.97
CA ARG A 889 39.77 29.00 14.27
C ARG A 889 39.30 28.87 15.71
N GLU A 890 39.06 27.66 16.21
CA GLU A 890 38.63 27.43 17.59
C GLU A 890 39.67 27.82 18.64
N GLU A 891 40.95 27.53 18.37
CA GLU A 891 42.07 27.99 19.20
C GLU A 891 42.07 29.53 19.27
N LEU A 892 41.83 30.18 18.13
CA LEU A 892 41.78 31.63 18.02
C LEU A 892 40.57 32.21 18.76
N PHE A 893 39.39 31.61 18.64
CA PHE A 893 38.19 32.01 19.38
C PHE A 893 38.31 31.79 20.89
N THR A 894 39.11 30.83 21.34
CA THR A 894 39.42 30.67 22.76
C THR A 894 40.26 31.83 23.29
N LEU A 895 41.15 32.36 22.45
CA LEU A 895 42.03 33.48 22.79
C LEU A 895 41.35 34.85 22.64
N PHE A 896 40.44 34.98 21.67
CA PHE A 896 39.67 36.20 21.34
C PHE A 896 38.19 35.85 21.14
N PRO A 897 37.43 35.62 22.24
CA PRO A 897 36.04 35.18 22.19
C PRO A 897 35.10 36.10 21.41
N GLU A 898 35.41 37.41 21.39
CA GLU A 898 34.66 38.43 20.65
C GLU A 898 34.58 38.16 19.14
N LEU A 899 35.55 37.43 18.57
CA LEU A 899 35.58 37.14 17.14
C LEU A 899 34.58 36.07 16.70
N ARG A 900 33.94 35.37 17.64
CA ARG A 900 32.86 34.41 17.34
C ARG A 900 31.59 35.11 16.88
N SER A 901 31.32 36.32 17.37
CA SER A 901 30.07 37.05 17.12
C SER A 901 30.25 38.38 16.40
N ASP A 902 31.47 38.90 16.34
CA ASP A 902 31.82 40.08 15.55
C ASP A 902 33.22 39.89 14.94
N PRO A 903 33.32 39.44 13.69
CA PRO A 903 34.60 39.32 12.98
C PRO A 903 35.38 40.64 12.86
N ASN A 904 34.75 41.80 13.07
CA ASN A 904 35.41 43.11 13.11
C ASN A 904 35.81 43.52 14.53
N GLY A 905 35.45 42.74 15.56
CA GLY A 905 35.74 43.00 16.96
C GLY A 905 37.22 43.07 17.32
N PHE A 906 38.10 42.56 16.44
CA PHE A 906 39.56 42.64 16.59
C PHE A 906 40.13 44.07 16.42
N GLY A 907 39.37 44.96 15.78
CA GLY A 907 39.77 46.34 15.47
C GLY A 907 40.24 46.54 14.02
N ASP A 908 40.58 47.78 13.69
CA ASP A 908 40.98 48.17 12.33
C ASP A 908 42.38 47.65 11.94
N THR A 909 42.63 47.56 10.64
CA THR A 909 43.97 47.23 10.14
C THR A 909 44.99 48.32 10.50
N ALA A 910 46.24 47.93 10.79
CA ALA A 910 47.31 48.85 11.20
C ALA A 910 47.58 49.98 10.20
N ARG A 911 47.31 49.76 8.91
CA ARG A 911 47.38 50.72 7.82
C ARG A 911 46.27 50.44 6.80
N LEU A 912 46.04 51.38 5.89
CA LEU A 912 45.10 51.22 4.77
C LEU A 912 45.58 50.11 3.81
N CYS A 913 44.69 49.16 3.51
CA CYS A 913 44.94 48.08 2.55
C CYS A 913 44.45 48.45 1.16
N LEU A 914 45.33 48.41 0.15
CA LEU A 914 45.01 48.82 -1.21
C LEU A 914 44.40 47.67 -2.04
N LYS A 915 43.41 48.00 -2.87
CA LYS A 915 42.87 47.12 -3.92
C LYS A 915 43.80 47.06 -5.14
N ALA A 916 43.58 46.10 -6.04
CA ALA A 916 44.43 45.85 -7.20
C ALA A 916 44.67 47.09 -8.09
N ASN A 917 43.61 47.87 -8.37
CA ASN A 917 43.67 49.09 -9.16
C ASN A 917 44.42 50.22 -8.44
N GLU A 918 44.23 50.36 -7.13
CA GLU A 918 44.91 51.35 -6.29
C GLU A 918 46.41 51.05 -6.17
N ALA A 919 46.75 49.77 -5.96
CA ALA A 919 48.13 49.29 -5.98
C ALA A 919 48.80 49.58 -7.32
N ARG A 920 48.13 49.33 -8.46
CA ARG A 920 48.67 49.64 -9.79
C ARG A 920 48.94 51.13 -10.00
N VAL A 921 48.05 52.01 -9.55
CA VAL A 921 48.25 53.47 -9.63
C VAL A 921 49.49 53.89 -8.83
N LEU A 922 49.70 53.27 -7.66
CA LEU A 922 50.83 53.56 -6.81
C LEU A 922 52.15 52.99 -7.36
N MET A 923 52.13 51.80 -7.96
CA MET A 923 53.30 51.16 -8.55
C MET A 923 53.73 51.79 -9.88
N ALA A 924 52.83 52.50 -10.56
CA ALA A 924 53.13 53.23 -11.80
C ALA A 924 53.68 54.65 -11.58
N ALA A 925 53.55 55.19 -10.36
CA ALA A 925 53.97 56.53 -9.95
C ALA A 925 55.37 56.52 -9.30
#